data_AF-A0A353AZ77-F1
#
_entry.id   AF-A0A353AZ77-F1
#
_cell.length_a   1.000
_cell.length_b   1.000
_cell.length_c   1.000
_cell.angle_alpha   90.00
_cell.angle_beta   90.00
_cell.angle_gamma   90.00
#
_symmetry.space_group_name_H-M   'P 1'
#
loop_
_entity.id
_entity.type
_entity.pdbx_description
1 polymer ?
#
loop_
_entity_poly.entity_id
_entity_poly.type
_entity_poly.pdbx_seq_one_letter_code
_entity_poly.pdbx_strand_id
1 'polypeptide(L)'
;MVTLLLWATTDVGPKRYMESTEELRSSLRTRLHSRLGDAADSILRMVDSGAGKDALALAVACQVIFGTDDDAVHDAAAIRLEKYHSDKTLSKAVGRILGETAVDAIVDLDRREDPRIAQSHLERADKLVDDLQCEEYSHRNQLSRAAYEERLKQFATCIQNAVASPSDDSIETCEKAQQYIAVHRIGKQRRNADQVSRTEMAVRLIRWLNHPLPETSSFGDQSTAYVKELSFVDWAREAICRGDSITELSNAYVKLNECVSQRQRDYAKAFAGGLADWSDVGSTDIGVFGVEHVLEHFVAKVVAQKNRALMIVLDGMSWAVCHELLEDIREDHWFESTLSDDARIPQPVIATVPSETRFSRTTLMSGELTEGSASTESRNFKQNDALLNVSNKTKPPVLFHKKELTDGARGPVSEELSKAILDEKQAIVGVVINAVDDRLANAQQIVDRWTINRINPLGGLLRLARDSGRVVVLASDHGHVWHQTDASHEPDTEGSRWRQDDGKPIDGETIIAGQRVVPADKIIVPWSEAIHYKRKQHGYHGGATPQEMVCPLVILTDKSSAYSGLTECAYPKPEWWSPAPIASPAEVAPVIRVTIPSGTPTLFDQLASEPEDTKQNASEVPSEIDVKPVSSGWIDSLLQSQAYKDQKAKIRRHPPADETVRASLEALASNGEIMTPVAFANAANVPVARLDGMIAKLQRLLNVDGFEIITMDRNENRVQLNVSKLQRQFDIE
;
A
#
# COMPACT_ATOMS: atom_id res chain seq x y z
N MET A 1 16.36 29.28 17.63
CA MET A 1 17.19 28.28 18.34
C MET A 1 18.24 27.65 17.42
N VAL A 2 17.83 27.11 16.26
CA VAL A 2 18.72 26.48 15.26
C VAL A 2 19.98 27.28 14.95
N THR A 3 19.85 28.58 14.65
CA THR A 3 21.00 29.45 14.36
C THR A 3 22.01 29.52 15.50
N LEU A 4 21.55 29.52 16.76
CA LEU A 4 22.42 29.55 17.94
C LEU A 4 23.13 28.19 18.12
N LEU A 5 22.41 27.09 17.90
CA LEU A 5 22.97 25.74 17.96
C LEU A 5 24.06 25.54 16.89
N LEU A 6 23.79 25.93 15.64
CA LEU A 6 24.79 25.88 14.56
C LEU A 6 25.95 26.84 14.81
N TRP A 7 25.69 28.04 15.34
CA TRP A 7 26.75 28.97 15.74
C TRP A 7 27.69 28.35 16.79
N ALA A 8 27.15 27.61 17.76
CA ALA A 8 27.93 26.96 18.81
C ALA A 8 28.95 25.96 18.27
N THR A 9 28.69 25.38 17.10
CA THR A 9 29.59 24.42 16.43
C THR A 9 30.71 25.08 15.61
N THR A 10 30.65 26.40 15.38
CA THR A 10 31.66 27.11 14.57
C THR A 10 32.96 27.34 15.33
N ASP A 11 34.09 27.50 14.62
CA ASP A 11 35.37 27.76 15.28
C ASP A 11 35.51 29.19 15.82
N VAL A 12 34.88 30.17 15.16
CA VAL A 12 35.12 31.60 15.42
C VAL A 12 34.16 32.17 16.47
N GLY A 13 32.88 31.82 16.40
CA GLY A 13 31.84 32.41 17.23
C GLY A 13 32.02 32.11 18.73
N PRO A 14 32.00 30.83 19.13
CA PRO A 14 32.23 30.38 20.51
C PRO A 14 33.56 30.88 21.09
N LYS A 15 34.64 30.87 20.29
CA LYS A 15 35.95 31.38 20.73
C LYS A 15 35.89 32.86 21.10
N ARG A 16 35.27 33.69 20.24
CA ARG A 16 35.06 35.12 20.54
C ARG A 16 34.17 35.34 21.77
N TYR A 17 33.16 34.50 21.94
CA TYR A 17 32.32 34.53 23.14
C TYR A 17 33.13 34.23 24.40
N MET A 18 33.98 33.20 24.39
CA MET A 18 34.85 32.83 25.52
C MET A 18 35.95 33.86 25.82
N GLU A 19 36.45 34.57 24.81
CA GLU A 19 37.44 35.65 24.97
C GLU A 19 36.82 36.98 25.46
N SER A 20 35.48 37.07 25.52
CA SER A 20 34.78 38.27 25.97
C SER A 20 34.82 38.45 27.50
N THR A 21 34.60 39.67 27.98
CA THR A 21 34.52 39.95 29.42
C THR A 21 33.33 39.22 30.07
N GLU A 22 33.46 38.90 31.36
CA GLU A 22 32.39 38.22 32.13
C GLU A 22 31.07 39.00 32.09
N GLU A 23 31.14 40.32 32.20
CA GLU A 23 29.98 41.22 32.13
C GLU A 23 29.25 41.10 30.79
N LEU A 24 30.00 41.03 29.68
CA LEU A 24 29.42 40.87 28.35
C LEU A 24 28.81 39.47 28.17
N ARG A 25 29.49 38.41 28.65
CA ARG A 25 28.96 37.04 28.59
C ARG A 25 27.66 36.89 29.38
N SER A 26 27.61 37.46 30.59
CA SER A 26 26.41 37.47 31.45
C SER A 26 25.25 38.24 30.80
N SER A 27 25.53 39.41 30.21
CA SER A 27 24.54 40.20 29.49
C SER A 27 23.99 39.47 28.24
N LEU A 28 24.86 38.86 27.44
CA LEU A 28 24.48 38.05 26.28
C LEU A 28 23.64 36.83 26.68
N ARG A 29 24.04 36.12 27.73
CA ARG A 29 23.31 34.97 28.28
C ARG A 29 21.91 35.37 28.73
N THR A 30 21.78 36.45 29.51
CA THR A 30 20.49 36.99 29.96
C THR A 30 19.59 37.37 28.79
N ARG A 31 20.16 38.01 27.75
CA ARG A 31 19.42 38.41 26.56
C ARG A 31 18.95 37.21 25.72
N LEU A 32 19.77 36.18 25.58
CA LEU A 32 19.41 34.98 24.83
C LEU A 32 18.40 34.12 25.58
N HIS A 33 18.59 33.93 26.89
CA HIS A 33 17.64 33.23 27.75
C HIS A 33 16.25 33.91 27.74
N SER A 34 16.17 35.24 27.89
CA SER A 34 14.87 35.96 27.85
C SER A 34 14.13 35.86 26.52
N ARG A 35 14.83 35.59 25.41
CA ARG A 35 14.23 35.47 24.06
C ARG A 35 13.98 34.05 23.59
N LEU A 36 14.82 33.11 24.00
CA LEU A 36 14.86 31.75 23.45
C LEU A 36 14.66 30.66 24.53
N GLY A 37 14.61 31.04 25.81
CA GLY A 37 14.39 30.13 26.94
C GLY A 37 15.63 29.36 27.40
N ASP A 38 15.39 28.36 28.25
CA ASP A 38 16.42 27.55 28.93
C ASP A 38 17.30 26.73 27.99
N ALA A 39 16.79 26.34 26.82
CA ALA A 39 17.58 25.63 25.81
C ALA A 39 18.71 26.50 25.25
N ALA A 40 18.50 27.82 25.11
CA ALA A 40 19.58 28.72 24.70
C ALA A 40 20.65 28.89 25.79
N ASP A 41 20.24 28.93 27.06
CA ASP A 41 21.18 28.94 28.19
C ASP A 41 22.04 27.67 28.20
N SER A 42 21.42 26.53 27.89
CA SER A 42 22.07 25.22 27.86
C SER A 42 23.09 25.11 26.72
N ILE A 43 22.79 25.61 25.52
CA ILE A 43 23.76 25.69 24.42
C ILE A 43 24.98 26.52 24.82
N LEU A 44 24.77 27.66 25.49
CA LEU A 44 25.88 28.48 25.97
C LEU A 44 26.67 27.80 27.09
N ARG A 45 26.04 26.97 27.94
CA ARG A 45 26.76 26.16 28.95
C ARG A 45 27.63 25.09 28.30
N MET A 46 27.16 24.46 27.23
CA MET A 46 28.01 23.55 26.43
C MET A 46 29.24 24.28 25.90
N VAL A 47 29.08 25.52 25.41
CA VAL A 47 30.22 26.35 25.01
C VAL A 47 31.16 26.66 26.18
N ASP A 48 30.63 27.09 27.34
CA ASP A 48 31.43 27.42 28.52
C ASP A 48 32.20 26.21 29.08
N SER A 49 31.67 24.99 28.94
CA SER A 49 32.33 23.74 29.32
C SER A 49 33.40 23.25 28.31
N GLY A 50 33.58 23.96 27.19
CA GLY A 50 34.47 23.55 26.10
C GLY A 50 33.86 22.55 25.11
N ALA A 51 32.61 22.13 25.33
CA ALA A 51 31.87 21.19 24.48
C ALA A 51 31.12 21.85 23.29
N GLY A 52 31.40 23.13 22.99
CA GLY A 52 30.69 23.88 21.93
C GLY A 52 30.71 23.20 20.55
N LYS A 53 31.85 22.62 20.14
CA LYS A 53 31.97 21.89 18.85
C LYS A 53 31.05 20.66 18.80
N ASP A 54 30.81 20.05 19.95
CA ASP A 54 29.93 18.90 20.13
C ASP A 54 28.48 19.31 20.39
N ALA A 55 28.14 20.61 20.48
CA ALA A 55 26.80 21.07 20.90
C ALA A 55 25.66 20.48 20.05
N LEU A 56 25.83 20.43 18.72
CA LEU A 56 24.85 19.79 17.85
C LEU A 56 24.80 18.27 18.07
N ALA A 57 25.95 17.61 18.24
CA ALA A 57 26.00 16.17 18.49
C ALA A 57 25.37 15.78 19.85
N LEU A 58 25.59 16.60 20.88
CA LEU A 58 24.94 16.50 22.19
C LEU A 58 23.43 16.72 22.09
N ALA A 59 23.00 17.71 21.31
CA ALA A 59 21.59 17.94 21.04
C ALA A 59 20.93 16.76 20.31
N VAL A 60 21.64 16.10 19.38
CA VAL A 60 21.17 14.85 18.77
C VAL A 60 21.09 13.72 19.81
N ALA A 61 22.11 13.56 20.66
CA ALA A 61 22.10 12.56 21.74
C ALA A 61 20.95 12.77 22.75
N CYS A 62 20.51 14.02 22.96
CA CYS A 62 19.33 14.32 23.77
C CYS A 62 18.05 13.64 23.27
N GLN A 63 17.92 13.30 21.97
CA GLN A 63 16.78 12.52 21.46
C GLN A 63 16.72 11.11 22.05
N VAL A 64 17.88 10.53 22.37
CA VAL A 64 17.98 9.21 22.98
C VAL A 64 17.75 9.31 24.50
N ILE A 65 18.45 10.25 25.14
CA ILE A 65 18.49 10.38 26.60
C ILE A 65 17.16 10.87 27.19
N PHE A 66 16.49 11.84 26.54
CA PHE A 66 15.30 12.50 27.08
C PHE A 66 14.01 12.09 26.37
N GLY A 67 13.93 10.82 25.96
CA GLY A 67 12.75 10.22 25.34
C GLY A 67 11.49 10.25 26.20
N THR A 68 10.43 9.59 25.73
CA THR A 68 9.12 9.57 26.40
C THR A 68 9.05 8.67 27.63
N ASP A 69 9.90 7.65 27.69
CA ASP A 69 9.87 6.65 28.76
C ASP A 69 10.92 6.96 29.83
N ASP A 70 10.51 6.88 31.10
CA ASP A 70 11.39 7.04 32.24
C ASP A 70 12.04 5.70 32.59
N ASP A 71 13.35 5.59 32.34
CA ASP A 71 14.17 4.43 32.67
C ASP A 71 15.39 4.89 33.48
N ALA A 72 15.86 4.06 34.41
CA ALA A 72 17.04 4.33 35.23
C ALA A 72 18.30 4.53 34.36
N VAL A 73 18.37 3.89 33.18
CA VAL A 73 19.46 4.08 32.22
C VAL A 73 19.49 5.52 31.69
N HIS A 74 18.33 6.09 31.37
CA HIS A 74 18.21 7.47 30.88
C HIS A 74 18.62 8.49 31.94
N ASP A 75 18.20 8.29 33.20
CA ASP A 75 18.60 9.16 34.30
C ASP A 75 20.11 9.10 34.54
N ALA A 76 20.71 7.90 34.48
CA ALA A 76 22.17 7.74 34.58
C ALA A 76 22.92 8.43 33.43
N ALA A 77 22.41 8.32 32.20
CA ALA A 77 22.99 9.00 31.04
C ALA A 77 22.85 10.53 31.11
N ALA A 78 21.72 11.03 31.62
CA ALA A 78 21.53 12.45 31.90
C ALA A 78 22.54 12.99 32.92
N ILE A 79 22.89 12.20 33.95
CA ILE A 79 23.98 12.53 34.90
C ILE A 79 25.34 12.56 34.19
N ARG A 80 25.64 11.55 33.34
CA ARG A 80 26.91 11.55 32.58
C ARG A 80 27.03 12.70 31.58
N LEU A 81 25.89 13.22 31.10
CA LEU A 81 25.83 14.39 30.21
C LEU A 81 26.28 15.68 30.91
N GLU A 82 26.17 15.77 32.24
CA GLU A 82 26.50 16.98 33.01
C GLU A 82 27.94 17.45 32.80
N LYS A 83 28.87 16.52 32.50
CA LYS A 83 30.27 16.82 32.17
C LYS A 83 30.43 17.74 30.95
N TYR A 84 29.44 17.75 30.04
CA TYR A 84 29.37 18.62 28.87
C TYR A 84 28.48 19.85 29.09
N HIS A 85 28.01 20.06 30.32
CA HIS A 85 27.04 21.07 30.68
C HIS A 85 27.43 21.81 31.98
N SER A 86 28.73 21.97 32.21
CA SER A 86 29.31 22.64 33.39
C SER A 86 28.87 22.01 34.72
N ASP A 87 28.80 20.68 34.78
CA ASP A 87 28.39 19.88 35.94
C ASP A 87 27.00 20.26 36.48
N LYS A 88 26.10 20.65 35.56
CA LYS A 88 24.70 20.95 35.88
C LYS A 88 23.75 20.01 35.17
N THR A 89 22.74 19.57 35.92
CA THR A 89 21.65 18.76 35.39
C THR A 89 20.89 19.48 34.29
N LEU A 90 20.70 18.78 33.16
CA LEU A 90 19.83 19.22 32.08
C LEU A 90 18.41 18.72 32.35
N SER A 91 17.43 19.62 32.38
CA SER A 91 16.04 19.21 32.60
C SER A 91 15.49 18.45 31.40
N LYS A 92 14.58 17.48 31.64
CA LYS A 92 13.95 16.67 30.57
C LYS A 92 13.30 17.56 29.51
N ALA A 93 12.61 18.62 29.92
CA ALA A 93 11.97 19.57 28.99
C ALA A 93 12.98 20.26 28.07
N VAL A 94 14.13 20.68 28.62
CA VAL A 94 15.18 21.32 27.82
C VAL A 94 15.87 20.32 26.90
N GLY A 95 16.17 19.12 27.40
CA GLY A 95 16.72 18.03 26.59
C GLY A 95 15.86 17.72 25.36
N ARG A 96 14.54 17.63 25.52
CA ARG A 96 13.59 17.43 24.42
C ARG A 96 13.62 18.57 23.40
N ILE A 97 13.60 19.83 23.86
CA ILE A 97 13.72 21.00 22.97
C ILE A 97 15.03 20.99 22.19
N LEU A 98 16.15 20.60 22.82
CA LEU A 98 17.44 20.46 22.13
C LEU A 98 17.39 19.34 21.07
N GLY A 99 16.79 18.20 21.41
CA GLY A 99 16.56 17.08 20.48
C GLY A 99 15.76 17.48 19.25
N GLU A 100 14.64 18.19 19.45
CA GLU A 100 13.80 18.74 18.37
C GLU A 100 14.57 19.78 17.54
N THR A 101 15.27 20.70 18.19
CA THR A 101 16.10 21.71 17.50
C THR A 101 17.19 21.07 16.65
N ALA A 102 17.76 19.94 17.09
CA ALA A 102 18.77 19.21 16.33
C ALA A 102 18.23 18.66 15.00
N VAL A 103 16.96 18.27 14.94
CA VAL A 103 16.30 17.84 13.69
C VAL A 103 16.32 18.98 12.68
N ASP A 104 15.83 20.15 13.07
CA ASP A 104 15.79 21.33 12.19
C ASP A 104 17.21 21.78 11.79
N ALA A 105 18.18 21.72 12.71
CA ALA A 105 19.56 22.07 12.44
C ALA A 105 20.22 21.13 11.41
N ILE A 106 19.95 19.82 11.48
CA ILE A 106 20.44 18.86 10.49
C ILE A 106 19.76 19.08 9.13
N VAL A 107 18.46 19.38 9.09
CA VAL A 107 17.75 19.75 7.85
C VAL A 107 18.39 20.98 7.19
N ASP A 108 18.74 22.01 7.98
CA ASP A 108 19.42 23.20 7.47
C ASP A 108 20.85 22.90 6.97
N LEU A 109 21.56 21.95 7.60
CA LEU A 109 22.87 21.51 7.11
C LEU A 109 22.77 20.66 5.83
N ASP A 110 21.75 19.82 5.70
CA ASP A 110 21.50 19.02 4.50
C ASP A 110 21.19 19.86 3.26
N ARG A 111 20.66 21.07 3.46
CA ARG A 111 20.43 22.05 2.37
C ARG A 111 21.71 22.71 1.87
N ARG A 112 22.84 22.58 2.59
CA ARG A 112 24.13 23.14 2.16
C ARG A 112 24.79 22.24 1.13
N GLU A 113 25.72 22.80 0.36
CA GLU A 113 26.44 22.06 -0.70
C GLU A 113 27.34 20.94 -0.17
N ASP A 114 27.71 20.95 1.11
CA ASP A 114 28.59 19.95 1.72
C ASP A 114 27.86 19.05 2.73
N PRO A 115 27.37 17.86 2.32
CA PRO A 115 26.67 16.92 3.19
C PRO A 115 27.57 16.31 4.28
N ARG A 116 28.90 16.43 4.17
CA ARG A 116 29.85 15.89 5.16
C ARG A 116 29.73 16.58 6.51
N ILE A 117 29.28 17.83 6.53
CA ILE A 117 29.14 18.61 7.77
C ILE A 117 28.09 17.97 8.69
N ALA A 118 26.87 17.74 8.19
CA ALA A 118 25.82 17.05 8.95
C ALA A 118 26.28 15.65 9.38
N GLN A 119 26.89 14.90 8.46
CA GLN A 119 27.38 13.54 8.74
C GLN A 119 28.39 13.50 9.89
N SER A 120 29.34 14.44 9.96
CA SER A 120 30.34 14.49 11.03
C SER A 120 29.72 14.69 12.42
N HIS A 121 28.67 15.52 12.53
CA HIS A 121 27.95 15.72 13.78
C HIS A 121 27.14 14.49 14.19
N LEU A 122 26.55 13.78 13.22
CA LEU A 122 25.80 12.55 13.48
C LEU A 122 26.71 11.41 13.93
N GLU A 123 27.87 11.22 13.30
CA GLU A 123 28.88 10.24 13.74
C GLU A 123 29.42 10.57 15.13
N ARG A 124 29.57 11.86 15.45
CA ARG A 124 29.93 12.28 16.81
C ARG A 124 28.81 12.02 17.81
N ALA A 125 27.54 12.20 17.42
CA ALA A 125 26.39 11.92 18.26
C ALA A 125 26.29 10.43 18.59
N ASP A 126 26.51 9.55 17.61
CA ASP A 126 26.52 8.10 17.84
C ASP A 126 27.60 7.71 18.86
N LYS A 127 28.84 8.25 18.72
CA LYS A 127 29.90 8.05 19.72
C LYS A 127 29.55 8.59 21.11
N LEU A 128 28.82 9.71 21.18
CA LEU A 128 28.39 10.27 22.46
C LEU A 128 27.33 9.40 23.11
N VAL A 129 26.43 8.78 22.35
CA VAL A 129 25.45 7.82 22.88
C VAL A 129 26.16 6.63 23.51
N ASP A 130 27.21 6.11 22.87
CA ASP A 130 28.07 5.04 23.43
C ASP A 130 28.83 5.51 24.68
N ASP A 131 29.47 6.69 24.63
CA ASP A 131 30.20 7.29 25.76
C ASP A 131 29.31 7.53 26.99
N LEU A 132 28.00 7.70 26.77
CA LEU A 132 26.98 7.92 27.80
C LEU A 132 26.29 6.63 28.26
N GLN A 133 26.66 5.47 27.69
CA GLN A 133 26.14 4.14 27.98
C GLN A 133 24.62 4.02 27.69
N CYS A 134 24.22 4.50 26.51
CA CYS A 134 22.84 4.49 26.01
C CYS A 134 22.68 3.80 24.65
N GLU A 135 23.65 2.98 24.23
CA GLU A 135 23.71 2.32 22.92
C GLU A 135 22.48 1.45 22.62
N GLU A 136 21.91 0.78 23.62
CA GLU A 136 20.68 -0.04 23.48
C GLU A 136 19.45 0.80 23.08
N TYR A 137 19.47 2.10 23.37
CA TYR A 137 18.41 3.05 23.06
C TYR A 137 18.72 3.89 21.81
N SER A 138 19.81 3.59 21.09
CA SER A 138 20.25 4.31 19.88
C SER A 138 19.16 4.40 18.81
N HIS A 139 18.30 3.41 18.70
CA HIS A 139 17.12 3.39 17.81
C HIS A 139 16.20 4.62 17.98
N ARG A 140 16.23 5.33 19.11
CA ARG A 140 15.44 6.55 19.33
C ARG A 140 15.91 7.74 18.49
N ASN A 141 17.20 7.79 18.14
CA ASN A 141 17.76 8.83 17.28
C ASN A 141 17.10 8.75 15.88
N GLN A 142 16.54 9.88 15.41
CA GLN A 142 15.80 9.93 14.14
C GLN A 142 16.66 10.37 12.94
N LEU A 143 17.96 10.59 13.16
CA LEU A 143 18.83 11.33 12.24
C LEU A 143 20.02 10.51 11.72
N SER A 144 20.64 9.66 12.55
CA SER A 144 21.89 8.97 12.21
C SER A 144 21.70 7.68 11.42
N ARG A 145 22.78 7.22 10.75
CA ARG A 145 22.79 5.94 10.04
C ARG A 145 22.65 4.78 11.02
N ALA A 146 23.44 4.78 12.09
CA ALA A 146 23.48 3.68 13.05
C ALA A 146 22.09 3.42 13.65
N ALA A 147 21.37 4.48 14.03
CA ALA A 147 20.02 4.37 14.56
C ALA A 147 19.02 3.80 13.54
N TYR A 148 19.14 4.16 12.26
CA TYR A 148 18.30 3.59 11.20
C TYR A 148 18.54 2.10 11.01
N GLU A 149 19.80 1.67 11.02
CA GLU A 149 20.16 0.25 10.90
C GLU A 149 19.68 -0.54 12.12
N GLU A 150 19.74 0.05 13.32
CA GLU A 150 19.20 -0.56 14.53
C GLU A 150 17.67 -0.71 14.46
N ARG A 151 16.94 0.29 13.96
CA ARG A 151 15.49 0.16 13.70
C ARG A 151 15.15 -0.99 12.75
N LEU A 152 15.98 -1.20 11.70
CA LEU A 152 15.81 -2.32 10.77
C LEU A 152 16.06 -3.68 11.44
N LYS A 153 17.05 -3.78 12.35
CA LYS A 153 17.31 -5.01 13.14
C LYS A 153 16.20 -5.30 14.15
N GLN A 154 15.69 -4.27 14.82
CA GLN A 154 14.53 -4.39 15.71
C GLN A 154 13.31 -4.86 14.93
N PHE A 155 13.04 -4.28 13.76
CA PHE A 155 11.97 -4.74 12.88
C PHE A 155 12.15 -6.19 12.44
N ALA A 156 13.38 -6.63 12.14
CA ALA A 156 13.67 -8.04 11.85
C ALA A 156 13.29 -8.96 13.03
N THR A 157 13.58 -8.55 14.26
CA THR A 157 13.20 -9.27 15.48
C THR A 157 11.68 -9.31 15.63
N CYS A 158 10.98 -8.21 15.37
CA CYS A 158 9.51 -8.17 15.38
C CYS A 158 8.92 -9.16 14.37
N ILE A 159 9.44 -9.21 13.14
CA ILE A 159 9.00 -10.18 12.12
C ILE A 159 9.19 -11.62 12.62
N GLN A 160 10.35 -11.94 13.17
CA GLN A 160 10.65 -13.29 13.67
C GLN A 160 9.69 -13.70 14.78
N ASN A 161 9.40 -12.79 15.72
CA ASN A 161 8.45 -13.03 16.80
C ASN A 161 7.02 -13.22 16.28
N ALA A 162 6.58 -12.36 15.35
CA ALA A 162 5.25 -12.44 14.75
C ALA A 162 5.03 -13.71 13.93
N VAL A 163 6.06 -14.19 13.23
CA VAL A 163 6.01 -15.46 12.50
C VAL A 163 5.99 -16.66 13.46
N ALA A 164 6.73 -16.60 14.57
CA ALA A 164 6.76 -17.68 15.56
C ALA A 164 5.46 -17.79 16.36
N SER A 165 4.84 -16.65 16.70
CA SER A 165 3.63 -16.55 17.51
C SER A 165 2.69 -15.46 16.96
N PRO A 166 1.92 -15.74 15.89
CA PRO A 166 1.03 -14.75 15.29
C PRO A 166 -0.05 -14.30 16.28
N SER A 167 -0.18 -12.98 16.44
CA SER A 167 -1.21 -12.32 17.26
C SER A 167 -1.41 -10.87 16.83
N ASP A 168 -2.54 -10.27 17.20
CA ASP A 168 -2.80 -8.84 16.93
C ASP A 168 -1.73 -7.93 17.58
N ASP A 169 -1.23 -8.27 18.77
CA ASP A 169 -0.15 -7.55 19.46
C ASP A 169 1.19 -7.63 18.70
N SER A 170 1.50 -8.80 18.12
CA SER A 170 2.70 -8.97 17.29
C SER A 170 2.61 -8.17 15.99
N ILE A 171 1.41 -8.07 15.39
CA ILE A 171 1.13 -7.24 14.21
C ILE A 171 1.33 -5.77 14.56
N GLU A 172 0.71 -5.28 15.64
CA GLU A 172 0.83 -3.88 16.08
C GLU A 172 2.29 -3.51 16.36
N THR A 173 3.06 -4.43 16.94
CA THR A 173 4.49 -4.26 17.19
C THR A 173 5.29 -4.12 15.89
N CYS A 174 5.01 -4.94 14.87
CA CYS A 174 5.60 -4.81 13.54
C CYS A 174 5.21 -3.50 12.84
N GLU A 175 3.95 -3.08 12.96
CA GLU A 175 3.45 -1.82 12.39
C GLU A 175 4.15 -0.61 12.99
N LYS A 176 4.28 -0.56 14.32
CA LYS A 176 5.01 0.52 15.02
C LYS A 176 6.48 0.57 14.59
N ALA A 177 7.14 -0.58 14.54
CA ALA A 177 8.53 -0.67 14.10
C ALA A 177 8.70 -0.20 12.63
N GLN A 178 7.79 -0.58 11.74
CA GLN A 178 7.77 -0.11 10.36
C GLN A 178 7.54 1.40 10.28
N GLN A 179 6.61 1.96 11.06
CA GLN A 179 6.36 3.39 11.12
C GLN A 179 7.61 4.16 11.56
N TYR A 180 8.34 3.65 12.57
CA TYR A 180 9.61 4.24 12.99
C TYR A 180 10.66 4.22 11.88
N ILE A 181 10.72 3.18 11.05
CA ILE A 181 11.60 3.15 9.87
C ILE A 181 11.18 4.20 8.85
N ALA A 182 9.88 4.29 8.53
CA ALA A 182 9.34 5.19 7.51
C ALA A 182 9.53 6.68 7.86
N VAL A 183 9.33 7.06 9.13
CA VAL A 183 9.44 8.46 9.56
C VAL A 183 10.87 8.94 9.79
N HIS A 184 11.84 8.01 9.84
CA HIS A 184 13.26 8.31 10.04
C HIS A 184 13.81 9.18 8.89
N ARG A 185 14.75 10.11 9.19
CA ARG A 185 15.35 11.02 8.18
C ARG A 185 15.82 10.30 6.92
N ILE A 186 16.44 9.14 7.11
CA ILE A 186 16.92 8.27 6.04
C ILE A 186 15.78 7.59 5.27
N GLY A 187 14.76 7.08 5.96
CA GLY A 187 13.60 6.43 5.34
C GLY A 187 12.82 7.37 4.42
N LYS A 188 12.73 8.65 4.81
CA LYS A 188 12.11 9.72 4.00
C LYS A 188 12.86 10.08 2.71
N GLN A 189 14.08 9.59 2.51
CA GLN A 189 14.85 9.88 1.29
C GLN A 189 14.36 9.01 0.13
N ARG A 190 14.13 9.62 -1.03
CA ARG A 190 13.65 8.92 -2.25
C ARG A 190 14.48 7.68 -2.61
N ARG A 191 15.81 7.73 -2.41
CA ARG A 191 16.72 6.60 -2.69
C ARG A 191 16.49 5.36 -1.81
N ASN A 192 15.82 5.51 -0.66
CA ASN A 192 15.49 4.42 0.26
C ASN A 192 14.00 4.04 0.21
N ALA A 193 13.21 4.63 -0.70
CA ALA A 193 11.77 4.36 -0.81
C ALA A 193 11.48 2.87 -1.04
N ASP A 194 12.37 2.16 -1.75
CA ASP A 194 12.25 0.72 -1.98
C ASP A 194 12.50 -0.10 -0.71
N GLN A 195 13.46 0.30 0.12
CA GLN A 195 13.70 -0.37 1.41
C GLN A 195 12.51 -0.19 2.35
N VAL A 196 11.99 1.04 2.45
CA VAL A 196 10.78 1.32 3.25
C VAL A 196 9.59 0.53 2.72
N SER A 197 9.37 0.50 1.40
CA SER A 197 8.28 -0.27 0.81
C SER A 197 8.41 -1.78 1.06
N ARG A 198 9.62 -2.36 1.06
CA ARG A 198 9.83 -3.76 1.48
C ARG A 198 9.39 -4.00 2.93
N THR A 199 9.68 -3.07 3.84
CA THR A 199 9.22 -3.19 5.24
C THR A 199 7.70 -3.12 5.34
N GLU A 200 7.02 -2.31 4.52
CA GLU A 200 5.55 -2.27 4.44
C GLU A 200 4.99 -3.60 3.92
N MET A 201 5.60 -4.17 2.87
CA MET A 201 5.18 -5.46 2.31
C MET A 201 5.36 -6.60 3.32
N ALA A 202 6.40 -6.57 4.14
CA ALA A 202 6.58 -7.54 5.22
C ALA A 202 5.45 -7.45 6.27
N VAL A 203 5.06 -6.25 6.68
CA VAL A 203 3.92 -6.07 7.61
C VAL A 203 2.62 -6.59 6.99
N ARG A 204 2.38 -6.35 5.69
CA ARG A 204 1.20 -6.87 4.98
C ARG A 204 1.15 -8.40 4.99
N LEU A 205 2.28 -9.06 4.78
CA LEU A 205 2.36 -10.53 4.86
C LEU A 205 2.11 -11.04 6.28
N ILE A 206 2.59 -10.35 7.30
CA ILE A 206 2.33 -10.72 8.70
C ILE A 206 0.83 -10.60 9.02
N ARG A 207 0.16 -9.52 8.59
CA ARG A 207 -1.30 -9.39 8.70
C ARG A 207 -2.01 -10.53 7.98
N TRP A 208 -1.58 -10.83 6.75
CA TRP A 208 -2.17 -11.91 5.97
C TRP A 208 -2.02 -13.26 6.67
N LEU A 209 -0.87 -13.57 7.28
CA LEU A 209 -0.65 -14.81 8.04
C LEU A 209 -1.67 -15.00 9.18
N ASN A 210 -2.21 -13.91 9.73
CA ASN A 210 -3.27 -13.93 10.77
C ASN A 210 -4.70 -13.86 10.19
N HIS A 211 -4.86 -13.63 8.89
CA HIS A 211 -6.16 -13.56 8.21
C HIS A 211 -6.60 -14.95 7.71
N PRO A 212 -7.87 -15.35 7.79
CA PRO A 212 -8.34 -16.63 7.25
C PRO A 212 -8.11 -16.73 5.72
N LEU A 213 -7.87 -17.94 5.22
CA LEU A 213 -7.84 -18.18 3.78
C LEU A 213 -9.25 -18.13 3.20
N PRO A 214 -9.42 -17.69 1.95
CA PRO A 214 -10.74 -17.63 1.32
C PRO A 214 -11.31 -19.04 1.13
N GLU A 215 -12.56 -19.23 1.55
CA GLU A 215 -13.32 -20.45 1.25
C GLU A 215 -13.71 -20.44 -0.24
N THR A 216 -13.37 -21.50 -0.96
CA THR A 216 -13.62 -21.60 -2.41
C THR A 216 -14.29 -22.94 -2.73
N SER A 217 -15.32 -22.90 -3.59
CA SER A 217 -16.16 -24.08 -3.90
C SER A 217 -16.01 -24.59 -5.33
N SER A 218 -15.39 -23.78 -6.20
CA SER A 218 -15.20 -24.08 -7.62
C SER A 218 -13.89 -23.50 -8.13
N PHE A 219 -13.43 -23.96 -9.31
CA PHE A 219 -12.24 -23.41 -9.97
C PHE A 219 -12.39 -21.91 -10.31
N GLY A 220 -13.60 -21.45 -10.62
CA GLY A 220 -13.88 -20.04 -10.83
C GLY A 220 -13.80 -19.20 -9.56
N ASP A 221 -14.27 -19.75 -8.42
CA ASP A 221 -14.11 -19.11 -7.12
C ASP A 221 -12.62 -19.03 -6.73
N GLN A 222 -11.86 -20.10 -6.96
CA GLN A 222 -10.41 -20.11 -6.73
C GLN A 222 -9.70 -19.07 -7.61
N SER A 223 -10.02 -18.99 -8.89
CA SER A 223 -9.40 -18.00 -9.78
C SER A 223 -9.75 -16.57 -9.35
N THR A 224 -10.99 -16.34 -8.90
CA THR A 224 -11.45 -15.04 -8.41
C THR A 224 -10.79 -14.65 -7.08
N ALA A 225 -10.72 -15.60 -6.14
CA ALA A 225 -10.06 -15.41 -4.84
C ALA A 225 -8.55 -15.14 -5.02
N TYR A 226 -7.91 -15.78 -6.00
CA TYR A 226 -6.52 -15.48 -6.34
C TYR A 226 -6.35 -14.03 -6.81
N VAL A 227 -7.15 -13.56 -7.77
CA VAL A 227 -7.08 -12.16 -8.24
C VAL A 227 -7.35 -11.16 -7.12
N LYS A 228 -8.36 -11.42 -6.29
CA LYS A 228 -8.79 -10.48 -5.24
C LYS A 228 -7.92 -10.48 -4.00
N GLU A 229 -7.29 -11.60 -3.66
CA GLU A 229 -6.56 -11.76 -2.40
C GLU A 229 -5.14 -12.28 -2.59
N LEU A 230 -4.96 -13.47 -3.13
CA LEU A 230 -3.66 -14.16 -3.06
C LEU A 230 -2.61 -13.57 -4.00
N SER A 231 -3.01 -12.92 -5.11
CA SER A 231 -2.07 -12.20 -5.97
C SER A 231 -1.45 -10.98 -5.30
N PHE A 232 -2.12 -10.39 -4.30
CA PHE A 232 -1.53 -9.36 -3.44
C PHE A 232 -0.48 -9.96 -2.49
N VAL A 233 -0.69 -11.21 -2.03
CA VAL A 233 0.30 -11.93 -1.23
C VAL A 233 1.56 -12.13 -2.05
N ASP A 234 1.41 -12.57 -3.31
CA ASP A 234 2.54 -12.75 -4.22
C ASP A 234 3.25 -11.42 -4.52
N TRP A 235 2.52 -10.31 -4.69
CA TRP A 235 3.13 -8.98 -4.82
C TRP A 235 4.00 -8.62 -3.60
N ALA A 236 3.50 -8.86 -2.38
CA ALA A 236 4.26 -8.59 -1.17
C ALA A 236 5.46 -9.55 -1.02
N ARG A 237 5.32 -10.83 -1.39
CA ARG A 237 6.42 -11.81 -1.41
C ARG A 237 7.53 -11.38 -2.36
N GLU A 238 7.19 -11.03 -3.59
CA GLU A 238 8.16 -10.58 -4.61
C GLU A 238 8.99 -9.38 -4.14
N ALA A 239 8.39 -8.47 -3.37
CA ALA A 239 9.09 -7.34 -2.80
C ALA A 239 10.14 -7.76 -1.76
N ILE A 240 9.81 -8.66 -0.83
CA ILE A 240 10.71 -9.07 0.26
C ILE A 240 11.76 -10.11 -0.17
N CYS A 241 11.51 -10.89 -1.23
CA CYS A 241 12.46 -11.86 -1.78
C CYS A 241 13.79 -11.22 -2.22
N ARG A 242 13.82 -9.91 -2.40
CA ARG A 242 15.02 -9.13 -2.74
C ARG A 242 16.01 -9.00 -1.56
N GLY A 243 15.57 -9.36 -0.35
CA GLY A 243 16.38 -9.26 0.86
C GLY A 243 16.62 -7.81 1.31
N ASP A 244 17.65 -7.64 2.12
CA ASP A 244 18.13 -6.33 2.57
C ASP A 244 19.65 -6.33 2.76
N SER A 245 20.25 -5.13 2.82
CA SER A 245 21.65 -4.96 3.23
C SER A 245 21.89 -5.33 4.69
N ILE A 246 20.86 -5.26 5.54
CA ILE A 246 20.90 -5.72 6.92
C ILE A 246 20.65 -7.24 6.94
N THR A 247 21.64 -8.00 7.41
CA THR A 247 21.62 -9.47 7.36
C THR A 247 20.48 -10.07 8.19
N GLU A 248 20.24 -9.52 9.37
CA GLU A 248 19.17 -9.92 10.29
C GLU A 248 17.79 -9.75 9.64
N LEU A 249 17.58 -8.64 8.93
CA LEU A 249 16.34 -8.35 8.22
C LEU A 249 16.17 -9.25 6.99
N SER A 250 17.24 -9.49 6.24
CA SER A 250 17.22 -10.44 5.10
C SER A 250 16.83 -11.85 5.56
N ASN A 251 17.39 -12.32 6.67
CA ASN A 251 17.04 -13.62 7.25
C ASN A 251 15.57 -13.67 7.74
N ALA A 252 15.08 -12.58 8.33
CA ALA A 252 13.68 -12.47 8.72
C ALA A 252 12.73 -12.53 7.51
N TYR A 253 13.07 -11.88 6.39
CA TYR A 253 12.32 -11.97 5.14
C TYR A 253 12.30 -13.39 4.55
N VAL A 254 13.44 -14.10 4.55
CA VAL A 254 13.49 -15.51 4.15
C VAL A 254 12.51 -16.34 4.99
N LYS A 255 12.55 -16.17 6.31
CA LYS A 255 11.67 -16.94 7.21
C LYS A 255 10.18 -16.62 7.02
N LEU A 256 9.87 -15.35 6.81
CA LEU A 256 8.51 -14.90 6.50
C LEU A 256 8.02 -15.51 5.18
N ASN A 257 8.84 -15.48 4.13
CA ASN A 257 8.49 -16.07 2.84
C ASN A 257 8.28 -17.59 2.92
N GLU A 258 9.08 -18.33 3.69
CA GLU A 258 8.87 -19.76 3.94
C GLU A 258 7.48 -20.03 4.52
N CYS A 259 7.08 -19.27 5.55
CA CYS A 259 5.80 -19.48 6.23
C CYS A 259 4.62 -19.14 5.31
N VAL A 260 4.75 -18.08 4.51
CA VAL A 260 3.76 -17.70 3.50
C VAL A 260 3.63 -18.77 2.42
N SER A 261 4.76 -19.25 1.88
CA SER A 261 4.80 -20.28 0.83
C SER A 261 4.19 -21.59 1.32
N GLN A 262 4.50 -22.00 2.56
CA GLN A 262 3.93 -23.20 3.17
C GLN A 262 2.41 -23.09 3.29
N ARG A 263 1.89 -21.90 3.64
CA ARG A 263 0.45 -21.66 3.77
C ARG A 263 -0.28 -21.64 2.42
N GLN A 264 0.36 -21.13 1.35
CA GLN A 264 -0.22 -21.12 0.01
C GLN A 264 -0.19 -22.51 -0.68
N ARG A 265 0.61 -23.46 -0.18
CA ARG A 265 0.81 -24.77 -0.82
C ARG A 265 -0.50 -25.55 -1.01
N ASP A 266 -1.34 -25.59 0.02
CA ASP A 266 -2.62 -26.32 -0.04
C ASP A 266 -3.57 -25.69 -1.05
N TYR A 267 -3.57 -24.36 -1.13
CA TYR A 267 -4.34 -23.62 -2.13
C TYR A 267 -3.86 -23.92 -3.55
N ALA A 268 -2.55 -23.87 -3.80
CA ALA A 268 -1.98 -24.15 -5.12
C ALA A 268 -2.29 -25.59 -5.58
N LYS A 269 -2.25 -26.55 -4.66
CA LYS A 269 -2.63 -27.95 -4.94
C LYS A 269 -4.12 -28.06 -5.29
N ALA A 270 -5.00 -27.44 -4.52
CA ALA A 270 -6.45 -27.44 -4.78
C ALA A 270 -6.80 -26.74 -6.10
N PHE A 271 -6.13 -25.62 -6.39
CA PHE A 271 -6.27 -24.89 -7.65
C PHE A 271 -5.87 -25.76 -8.85
N ALA A 272 -4.74 -26.46 -8.76
CA ALA A 272 -4.28 -27.34 -9.84
C ALA A 272 -5.20 -28.54 -10.08
N GLY A 273 -5.82 -29.06 -9.01
CA GLY A 273 -6.90 -30.05 -9.12
C GLY A 273 -8.11 -29.49 -9.88
N GLY A 274 -8.58 -28.30 -9.48
CA GLY A 274 -9.68 -27.62 -10.17
C GLY A 274 -9.37 -27.29 -11.65
N LEU A 275 -8.13 -26.92 -11.95
CA LEU A 275 -7.65 -26.70 -13.31
C LEU A 275 -7.67 -27.99 -14.13
N ALA A 276 -7.22 -29.11 -13.57
CA ALA A 276 -7.23 -30.40 -14.24
C ALA A 276 -8.66 -30.84 -14.58
N ASP A 277 -9.59 -30.73 -13.61
CA ASP A 277 -11.00 -31.07 -13.81
C ASP A 277 -11.65 -30.16 -14.87
N TRP A 278 -11.38 -28.85 -14.81
CA TRP A 278 -11.91 -27.89 -15.78
C TRP A 278 -11.39 -28.15 -17.20
N SER A 279 -10.11 -28.48 -17.34
CA SER A 279 -9.47 -28.80 -18.62
C SER A 279 -10.01 -30.09 -19.25
N ASP A 280 -10.24 -31.13 -18.44
CA ASP A 280 -10.73 -32.44 -18.91
C ASP A 280 -12.18 -32.36 -19.42
N VAL A 281 -13.04 -31.63 -18.69
CA VAL A 281 -14.45 -31.43 -19.08
C VAL A 281 -14.58 -30.56 -20.35
N GLY A 282 -13.59 -29.71 -20.62
CA GLY A 282 -13.60 -28.78 -21.77
C GLY A 282 -14.67 -27.68 -21.63
N SER A 283 -15.04 -27.31 -20.41
CA SER A 283 -16.09 -26.31 -20.19
C SER A 283 -15.62 -24.90 -20.49
N THR A 284 -16.42 -24.13 -21.24
CA THR A 284 -16.08 -22.77 -21.66
C THR A 284 -16.70 -21.67 -20.78
N ASP A 285 -17.56 -22.01 -19.81
CA ASP A 285 -18.39 -21.03 -19.09
C ASP A 285 -18.63 -21.40 -17.60
N ILE A 286 -17.54 -21.48 -16.81
CA ILE A 286 -17.59 -21.75 -15.35
C ILE A 286 -16.91 -20.61 -14.57
N GLY A 287 -17.36 -19.38 -14.78
CA GLY A 287 -16.86 -18.22 -14.01
C GLY A 287 -15.43 -17.76 -14.36
N VAL A 288 -14.81 -18.36 -15.39
CA VAL A 288 -13.49 -18.02 -15.93
C VAL A 288 -13.51 -18.06 -17.45
N PHE A 289 -12.60 -17.33 -18.08
CA PHE A 289 -12.34 -17.42 -19.51
C PHE A 289 -10.98 -18.04 -19.79
N GLY A 290 -10.85 -18.83 -20.85
CA GLY A 290 -9.55 -19.13 -21.44
C GLY A 290 -8.99 -17.93 -22.22
N VAL A 291 -7.66 -17.81 -22.34
CA VAL A 291 -7.00 -16.76 -23.13
C VAL A 291 -7.53 -16.63 -24.57
N GLU A 292 -7.98 -17.71 -25.20
CA GLU A 292 -8.61 -17.71 -26.52
C GLU A 292 -9.90 -16.88 -26.60
N HIS A 293 -10.59 -16.66 -25.48
CA HIS A 293 -11.86 -15.93 -25.46
C HIS A 293 -11.69 -14.41 -25.36
N VAL A 294 -10.47 -13.92 -25.07
CA VAL A 294 -10.22 -12.51 -24.76
C VAL A 294 -10.57 -11.57 -25.92
N LEU A 295 -10.22 -11.95 -27.14
CA LEU A 295 -10.48 -11.15 -28.33
C LEU A 295 -11.98 -10.93 -28.55
N GLU A 296 -12.78 -11.99 -28.43
CA GLU A 296 -14.22 -11.92 -28.63
C GLU A 296 -14.95 -11.24 -27.47
N HIS A 297 -14.63 -11.62 -26.23
CA HIS A 297 -15.42 -11.24 -25.06
C HIS A 297 -15.03 -9.87 -24.48
N PHE A 298 -13.84 -9.35 -24.82
CA PHE A 298 -13.38 -8.06 -24.29
C PHE A 298 -13.05 -7.09 -25.41
N VAL A 299 -12.11 -7.42 -26.31
CA VAL A 299 -11.65 -6.48 -27.33
C VAL A 299 -12.77 -6.14 -28.32
N ALA A 300 -13.42 -7.15 -28.89
CA ALA A 300 -14.53 -6.94 -29.83
C ALA A 300 -15.72 -6.26 -29.16
N LYS A 301 -16.04 -6.61 -27.89
CA LYS A 301 -17.13 -5.99 -27.13
C LYS A 301 -16.88 -4.50 -26.86
N VAL A 302 -15.65 -4.11 -26.49
CA VAL A 302 -15.29 -2.70 -26.33
C VAL A 302 -15.55 -1.91 -27.62
N VAL A 303 -15.16 -2.45 -28.77
CA VAL A 303 -15.36 -1.79 -30.07
C VAL A 303 -16.82 -1.80 -30.53
N ALA A 304 -17.57 -2.87 -30.24
CA ALA A 304 -18.99 -2.95 -30.53
C ALA A 304 -19.80 -1.85 -29.82
N GLN A 305 -19.33 -1.36 -28.67
CA GLN A 305 -19.89 -0.20 -27.97
C GLN A 305 -19.50 1.16 -28.59
N LYS A 306 -18.93 1.17 -29.80
CA LYS A 306 -18.46 2.35 -30.55
C LYS A 306 -17.20 3.00 -29.98
N ASN A 307 -16.43 2.29 -29.17
CA ASN A 307 -15.09 2.73 -28.78
C ASN A 307 -14.04 2.28 -29.81
N ARG A 308 -12.83 2.82 -29.69
CA ARG A 308 -11.62 2.29 -30.36
C ARG A 308 -10.75 1.61 -29.32
N ALA A 309 -10.13 0.50 -29.66
CA ALA A 309 -9.31 -0.29 -28.73
C ALA A 309 -7.82 -0.22 -29.09
N LEU A 310 -6.98 -0.11 -28.05
CA LEU A 310 -5.57 -0.46 -28.09
C LEU A 310 -5.36 -1.65 -27.15
N MET A 311 -5.12 -2.84 -27.69
CA MET A 311 -4.77 -4.01 -26.90
C MET A 311 -3.25 -4.02 -26.69
N ILE A 312 -2.81 -4.03 -25.43
CA ILE A 312 -1.40 -4.12 -25.06
C ILE A 312 -1.20 -5.44 -24.32
N VAL A 313 -0.35 -6.31 -24.85
CA VAL A 313 0.03 -7.57 -24.20
C VAL A 313 1.42 -7.45 -23.62
N LEU A 314 1.52 -7.61 -22.30
CA LEU A 314 2.78 -7.72 -21.59
C LEU A 314 3.08 -9.21 -21.40
N ASP A 315 4.05 -9.71 -22.16
CA ASP A 315 4.46 -11.12 -22.19
C ASP A 315 5.05 -11.55 -20.85
N GLY A 316 4.44 -12.56 -20.22
CA GLY A 316 4.86 -13.11 -18.91
C GLY A 316 4.48 -12.28 -17.67
N MET A 317 3.52 -11.34 -17.78
CA MET A 317 3.10 -10.49 -16.66
C MET A 317 2.21 -11.26 -15.68
N SER A 318 2.70 -11.46 -14.45
CA SER A 318 1.89 -11.98 -13.34
C SER A 318 0.97 -10.90 -12.76
N TRP A 319 -0.06 -11.29 -11.98
CA TRP A 319 -0.89 -10.33 -11.24
C TRP A 319 -0.08 -9.52 -10.22
N ALA A 320 0.98 -10.08 -9.62
CA ALA A 320 1.87 -9.34 -8.74
C ALA A 320 2.52 -8.14 -9.46
N VAL A 321 3.04 -8.36 -10.66
CA VAL A 321 3.57 -7.29 -11.53
C VAL A 321 2.47 -6.33 -11.97
N CYS A 322 1.28 -6.84 -12.29
CA CYS A 322 0.15 -6.01 -12.69
C CYS A 322 -0.27 -5.04 -11.57
N HIS A 323 -0.36 -5.49 -10.32
CA HIS A 323 -0.70 -4.62 -9.19
C HIS A 323 0.32 -3.51 -8.98
N GLU A 324 1.62 -3.84 -9.05
CA GLU A 324 2.70 -2.84 -8.98
C GLU A 324 2.59 -1.81 -10.10
N LEU A 325 2.35 -2.27 -11.33
CA LEU A 325 2.22 -1.40 -12.49
C LEU A 325 0.95 -0.52 -12.43
N LEU A 326 -0.16 -1.05 -11.90
CA LEU A 326 -1.41 -0.30 -11.76
C LEU A 326 -1.28 0.86 -10.76
N GLU A 327 -0.42 0.77 -9.74
CA GLU A 327 -0.14 1.94 -8.89
C GLU A 327 0.49 3.08 -9.70
N ASP A 328 1.46 2.80 -10.57
CA ASP A 328 2.09 3.82 -11.43
C ASP A 328 1.15 4.32 -12.55
N ILE A 329 0.34 3.43 -13.12
CA ILE A 329 -0.65 3.77 -14.17
C ILE A 329 -1.71 4.76 -13.65
N ARG A 330 -2.16 4.61 -12.39
CA ARG A 330 -3.13 5.54 -11.78
C ARG A 330 -2.55 6.94 -11.55
N GLU A 331 -1.26 7.04 -11.24
CA GLU A 331 -0.55 8.32 -11.14
C GLU A 331 -0.50 9.07 -12.48
N ASP A 332 -0.51 8.35 -13.61
CA ASP A 332 -0.68 8.94 -14.95
C ASP A 332 -2.16 9.12 -15.34
N HIS A 333 -3.11 9.06 -14.41
CA HIS A 333 -4.56 9.29 -14.66
C HIS A 333 -5.24 8.29 -15.61
N TRP A 334 -4.79 7.04 -15.63
CA TRP A 334 -5.52 5.91 -16.20
C TRP A 334 -6.23 5.13 -15.09
N PHE A 335 -7.49 4.77 -15.32
CA PHE A 335 -8.34 4.12 -14.32
C PHE A 335 -8.99 2.87 -14.88
N GLU A 336 -9.19 1.88 -14.02
CA GLU A 336 -9.79 0.62 -14.39
C GLU A 336 -11.29 0.75 -14.71
N SER A 337 -11.71 0.06 -15.76
CA SER A 337 -13.06 0.00 -16.25
C SER A 337 -13.48 -1.45 -16.50
N THR A 338 -14.78 -1.66 -16.64
CA THR A 338 -15.38 -2.95 -16.97
C THR A 338 -16.50 -2.78 -17.99
N LEU A 339 -16.77 -3.84 -18.74
CA LEU A 339 -17.95 -3.95 -19.60
C LEU A 339 -19.23 -4.27 -18.81
N SER A 340 -19.12 -4.54 -17.50
CA SER A 340 -20.26 -4.84 -16.64
C SER A 340 -20.93 -3.58 -16.11
N ASP A 341 -22.25 -3.47 -16.29
CA ASP A 341 -23.04 -2.31 -15.82
C ASP A 341 -23.09 -2.17 -14.28
N ASP A 342 -22.74 -3.23 -13.55
CA ASP A 342 -22.71 -3.25 -12.08
C ASP A 342 -21.30 -3.05 -11.49
N ALA A 343 -20.36 -2.55 -12.29
CA ALA A 343 -18.98 -2.27 -11.90
C ALA A 343 -18.19 -3.49 -11.40
N ARG A 344 -18.63 -4.73 -11.71
CA ARG A 344 -17.85 -5.94 -11.43
C ARG A 344 -16.59 -5.99 -12.28
N ILE A 345 -15.46 -6.33 -11.65
CA ILE A 345 -14.21 -6.61 -12.37
C ILE A 345 -14.41 -7.75 -13.40
N PRO A 346 -13.65 -7.74 -14.51
CA PRO A 346 -13.57 -8.86 -15.44
C PRO A 346 -13.40 -10.21 -14.75
N GLN A 347 -14.02 -11.25 -15.32
CA GLN A 347 -13.77 -12.63 -14.90
C GLN A 347 -12.30 -13.00 -15.12
N PRO A 348 -11.71 -13.85 -14.25
CA PRO A 348 -10.33 -14.30 -14.41
C PRO A 348 -10.09 -14.96 -15.77
N VAL A 349 -8.91 -14.71 -16.34
CA VAL A 349 -8.46 -15.32 -17.59
C VAL A 349 -7.42 -16.39 -17.28
N ILE A 350 -7.52 -17.54 -17.92
CA ILE A 350 -6.68 -18.71 -17.69
C ILE A 350 -5.81 -19.00 -18.92
N ALA A 351 -4.50 -19.13 -18.71
CA ALA A 351 -3.51 -19.48 -19.72
C ALA A 351 -3.79 -20.84 -20.38
N THR A 352 -3.10 -21.14 -21.48
CA THR A 352 -3.07 -22.51 -22.01
C THR A 352 -2.29 -23.43 -21.08
N VAL A 353 -2.40 -24.74 -21.33
CA VAL A 353 -1.55 -25.74 -20.68
C VAL A 353 -0.61 -26.32 -21.76
N PRO A 354 0.71 -26.18 -21.62
CA PRO A 354 1.44 -25.44 -20.58
C PRO A 354 1.31 -23.92 -20.79
N SER A 355 1.57 -23.16 -19.72
CA SER A 355 1.61 -21.70 -19.68
C SER A 355 2.90 -21.15 -20.29
N GLU A 356 3.19 -21.51 -21.55
CA GLU A 356 4.31 -20.98 -22.32
C GLU A 356 3.85 -20.03 -23.41
N THR A 357 4.63 -18.98 -23.68
CA THR A 357 4.37 -17.96 -24.70
C THR A 357 3.95 -18.53 -26.07
N ARG A 358 4.63 -19.57 -26.57
CA ARG A 358 4.34 -20.17 -27.88
C ARG A 358 2.96 -20.82 -28.00
N PHE A 359 2.34 -21.16 -26.86
CA PHE A 359 0.98 -21.68 -26.78
C PHE A 359 0.02 -20.59 -26.33
N SER A 360 0.28 -19.98 -25.17
CA SER A 360 -0.63 -19.02 -24.54
C SER A 360 -0.78 -17.73 -25.32
N ARG A 361 0.33 -17.10 -25.76
CA ARG A 361 0.25 -15.85 -26.52
C ARG A 361 -0.30 -16.07 -27.92
N THR A 362 0.13 -17.16 -28.57
CA THR A 362 -0.41 -17.48 -29.90
C THR A 362 -1.90 -17.75 -29.83
N THR A 363 -2.36 -18.46 -28.80
CA THR A 363 -3.79 -18.67 -28.52
C THR A 363 -4.52 -17.34 -28.27
N LEU A 364 -3.97 -16.49 -27.39
CA LEU A 364 -4.53 -15.16 -27.07
C LEU A 364 -4.68 -14.28 -28.32
N MET A 365 -3.67 -14.27 -29.20
CA MET A 365 -3.68 -13.47 -30.43
C MET A 365 -4.51 -14.07 -31.56
N SER A 366 -4.79 -15.37 -31.51
CA SER A 366 -5.57 -16.06 -32.55
C SER A 366 -7.06 -16.09 -32.21
N GLY A 367 -7.39 -16.16 -30.92
CA GLY A 367 -8.76 -16.42 -30.45
C GLY A 367 -9.16 -17.90 -30.53
N GLU A 368 -8.18 -18.80 -30.69
CA GLU A 368 -8.36 -20.26 -30.76
C GLU A 368 -7.12 -20.95 -30.20
N LEU A 369 -7.29 -22.16 -29.63
CA LEU A 369 -6.19 -22.94 -29.06
C LEU A 369 -5.19 -23.36 -30.14
N THR A 370 -3.98 -22.83 -30.09
CA THR A 370 -2.97 -23.06 -31.14
C THR A 370 -1.54 -22.79 -30.67
N GLU A 371 -0.57 -23.45 -31.31
CA GLU A 371 0.87 -23.20 -31.16
C GLU A 371 1.36 -22.32 -32.31
N GLY A 372 2.28 -21.39 -32.04
CA GLY A 372 2.90 -20.64 -33.12
C GLY A 372 3.99 -19.67 -32.73
N SER A 373 4.15 -18.68 -33.61
CA SER A 373 5.13 -17.61 -33.49
C SER A 373 4.45 -16.26 -33.74
N ALA A 374 5.20 -15.16 -33.59
CA ALA A 374 4.73 -13.82 -33.96
C ALA A 374 4.11 -13.75 -35.36
N SER A 375 4.61 -14.54 -36.33
CA SER A 375 4.04 -14.58 -37.68
C SER A 375 2.66 -15.24 -37.76
N THR A 376 2.40 -16.24 -36.91
CA THR A 376 1.09 -16.87 -36.73
C THR A 376 0.15 -15.88 -36.04
N GLU A 377 0.63 -15.26 -34.95
CA GLU A 377 -0.10 -14.25 -34.17
C GLU A 377 -0.60 -13.11 -35.07
N SER A 378 0.28 -12.46 -35.85
CA SER A 378 -0.12 -11.34 -36.74
C SER A 378 -1.10 -11.76 -37.83
N ARG A 379 -0.98 -12.99 -38.35
CA ARG A 379 -1.89 -13.51 -39.38
C ARG A 379 -3.28 -13.75 -38.79
N ASN A 380 -3.35 -14.48 -37.68
CA ASN A 380 -4.61 -14.90 -37.08
C ASN A 380 -5.34 -13.70 -36.46
N PHE A 381 -4.63 -12.79 -35.80
CA PHE A 381 -5.23 -11.55 -35.26
C PHE A 381 -5.89 -10.71 -36.35
N LYS A 382 -5.23 -10.59 -37.51
CA LYS A 382 -5.77 -9.86 -38.68
C LYS A 382 -6.99 -10.54 -39.30
N GLN A 383 -7.07 -11.87 -39.19
CA GLN A 383 -8.11 -12.71 -39.79
C GLN A 383 -9.22 -13.11 -38.81
N ASN A 384 -9.11 -12.74 -37.53
CA ASN A 384 -10.06 -13.13 -36.50
C ASN A 384 -11.46 -12.56 -36.78
N ASP A 385 -12.46 -13.44 -36.89
CA ASP A 385 -13.82 -13.09 -37.29
C ASP A 385 -14.49 -12.11 -36.31
N ALA A 386 -14.31 -12.30 -35.00
CA ALA A 386 -14.90 -11.41 -33.99
C ALA A 386 -14.37 -9.98 -34.12
N LEU A 387 -13.06 -9.82 -34.35
CA LEU A 387 -12.43 -8.51 -34.57
C LEU A 387 -12.81 -7.90 -35.92
N LEU A 388 -12.87 -8.70 -36.99
CA LEU A 388 -13.26 -8.23 -38.33
C LEU A 388 -14.70 -7.73 -38.36
N ASN A 389 -15.61 -8.40 -37.67
CA ASN A 389 -17.04 -8.04 -37.62
C ASN A 389 -17.30 -6.65 -37.02
N VAL A 390 -16.43 -6.18 -36.12
CA VAL A 390 -16.53 -4.85 -35.49
C VAL A 390 -15.57 -3.82 -36.10
N SER A 391 -14.72 -4.23 -37.04
CA SER A 391 -13.74 -3.36 -37.69
C SER A 391 -14.28 -2.73 -38.97
N ASN A 392 -13.64 -1.65 -39.42
CA ASN A 392 -13.91 -1.09 -40.73
C ASN A 392 -13.35 -2.03 -41.83
N LYS A 393 -14.14 -2.34 -42.85
CA LYS A 393 -13.74 -3.22 -43.96
C LYS A 393 -12.43 -2.81 -44.65
N THR A 394 -12.10 -1.52 -44.64
CA THR A 394 -10.86 -0.98 -45.25
C THR A 394 -9.68 -0.89 -44.28
N LYS A 395 -9.92 -1.13 -42.98
CA LYS A 395 -8.95 -1.05 -41.89
C LYS A 395 -9.15 -2.24 -40.95
N PRO A 396 -8.72 -3.46 -41.38
CA PRO A 396 -8.77 -4.64 -40.53
C PRO A 396 -7.86 -4.47 -39.30
N PRO A 397 -8.06 -5.24 -38.22
CA PRO A 397 -7.20 -5.20 -37.04
C PRO A 397 -5.72 -5.41 -37.41
N VAL A 398 -4.84 -4.70 -36.72
CA VAL A 398 -3.37 -4.75 -36.92
C VAL A 398 -2.68 -5.10 -35.61
N LEU A 399 -1.60 -5.89 -35.69
CA LEU A 399 -0.81 -6.33 -34.54
C LEU A 399 0.66 -5.97 -34.78
N PHE A 400 1.31 -5.39 -33.76
CA PHE A 400 2.71 -5.01 -33.80
C PHE A 400 3.53 -5.75 -32.74
N HIS A 401 4.74 -6.18 -33.10
CA HIS A 401 5.67 -6.88 -32.20
C HIS A 401 6.99 -6.12 -32.04
N LYS A 402 7.82 -6.55 -31.06
CA LYS A 402 9.10 -5.97 -30.63
C LYS A 402 9.87 -5.09 -31.64
N LYS A 403 10.15 -5.59 -32.85
CA LYS A 403 10.95 -4.87 -33.86
C LYS A 403 10.24 -3.66 -34.47
N GLU A 404 8.92 -3.64 -34.40
CA GLU A 404 8.04 -2.66 -35.02
C GLU A 404 7.58 -1.61 -34.00
N LEU A 405 7.87 -1.81 -32.71
CA LEU A 405 7.39 -0.94 -31.65
C LEU A 405 8.17 0.37 -31.55
N THR A 406 9.48 0.34 -31.82
CA THR A 406 10.39 1.47 -31.61
C THR A 406 11.32 1.65 -32.80
N ASP A 407 11.66 2.90 -33.15
CA ASP A 407 12.70 3.22 -34.14
C ASP A 407 14.11 3.18 -33.53
N GLY A 408 14.32 2.33 -32.51
CA GLY A 408 15.54 2.25 -31.72
C GLY A 408 15.82 3.56 -30.98
N ALA A 409 17.00 4.16 -31.21
CA ALA A 409 17.41 5.40 -30.55
C ALA A 409 16.63 6.67 -31.00
N ARG A 410 15.74 6.57 -32.00
CA ARG A 410 15.08 7.73 -32.63
C ARG A 410 13.71 8.10 -32.07
N GLY A 411 13.14 7.29 -31.17
CA GLY A 411 11.86 7.62 -30.55
C GLY A 411 11.30 6.47 -29.70
N PRO A 412 10.44 6.78 -28.72
CA PRO A 412 9.85 5.77 -27.85
C PRO A 412 8.86 4.88 -28.58
N VAL A 413 8.21 5.34 -29.66
CA VAL A 413 7.26 4.58 -30.47
C VAL A 413 7.58 4.79 -31.95
N SER A 414 7.47 3.75 -32.78
CA SER A 414 7.71 3.86 -34.22
C SER A 414 6.68 4.74 -34.94
N GLU A 415 7.06 5.31 -36.08
CA GLU A 415 6.16 6.14 -36.89
C GLU A 415 4.95 5.35 -37.41
N GLU A 416 5.14 4.09 -37.80
CA GLU A 416 4.07 3.23 -38.32
C GLU A 416 3.03 2.88 -37.24
N LEU A 417 3.49 2.50 -36.05
CA LEU A 417 2.62 2.23 -34.91
C LEU A 417 1.87 3.49 -34.47
N SER A 418 2.57 4.64 -34.40
CA SER A 418 1.93 5.92 -34.07
C SER A 418 0.83 6.28 -35.07
N LYS A 419 1.07 6.10 -36.38
CA LYS A 419 0.05 6.31 -37.42
C LYS A 419 -1.15 5.39 -37.26
N ALA A 420 -0.93 4.11 -36.95
CA ALA A 420 -2.02 3.17 -36.74
C ALA A 420 -2.88 3.53 -35.53
N ILE A 421 -2.26 3.96 -34.41
CA ILE A 421 -2.97 4.38 -33.20
C ILE A 421 -3.76 5.66 -33.45
N LEU A 422 -3.18 6.65 -34.14
CA LEU A 422 -3.85 7.93 -34.41
C LEU A 422 -4.93 7.85 -35.51
N ASP A 423 -4.95 6.81 -36.34
CA ASP A 423 -5.96 6.63 -37.39
C ASP A 423 -7.33 6.30 -36.81
N GLU A 424 -8.29 7.22 -36.96
CA GLU A 424 -9.64 7.07 -36.44
C GLU A 424 -10.44 5.92 -37.07
N LYS A 425 -10.08 5.51 -38.29
CA LYS A 425 -10.73 4.39 -38.98
C LYS A 425 -10.18 3.04 -38.53
N GLN A 426 -8.99 3.02 -37.92
CA GLN A 426 -8.36 1.82 -37.39
C GLN A 426 -8.95 1.52 -36.01
N ALA A 427 -10.04 0.76 -35.96
CA ALA A 427 -10.78 0.50 -34.71
C ALA A 427 -9.94 -0.26 -33.67
N ILE A 428 -9.07 -1.17 -34.11
CA ILE A 428 -8.30 -2.07 -33.25
C ILE A 428 -6.83 -2.02 -33.64
N VAL A 429 -5.98 -1.79 -32.65
CA VAL A 429 -4.52 -1.93 -32.73
C VAL A 429 -4.08 -2.83 -31.59
N GLY A 430 -3.32 -3.88 -31.90
CA GLY A 430 -2.69 -4.77 -30.93
C GLY A 430 -1.18 -4.51 -30.85
N VAL A 431 -0.61 -4.61 -29.65
CA VAL A 431 0.82 -4.44 -29.39
C VAL A 431 1.29 -5.51 -28.41
N VAL A 432 2.40 -6.19 -28.73
CA VAL A 432 3.03 -7.19 -27.85
C VAL A 432 4.38 -6.68 -27.35
N ILE A 433 4.54 -6.54 -26.03
CA ILE A 433 5.76 -6.09 -25.37
C ILE A 433 6.37 -7.24 -24.56
N ASN A 434 7.57 -7.66 -24.97
CA ASN A 434 8.34 -8.67 -24.25
C ASN A 434 9.27 -7.95 -23.26
N ALA A 435 8.75 -7.62 -22.08
CA ALA A 435 9.51 -6.94 -21.03
C ALA A 435 9.68 -7.77 -19.77
N VAL A 436 8.66 -8.55 -19.37
CA VAL A 436 8.70 -9.35 -18.15
C VAL A 436 9.43 -10.67 -18.39
N ASP A 437 9.01 -11.45 -19.40
CA ASP A 437 9.64 -12.74 -19.73
C ASP A 437 11.14 -12.63 -20.07
N ASP A 438 11.51 -11.63 -20.89
CA ASP A 438 12.92 -11.34 -21.23
C ASP A 438 13.81 -11.11 -19.98
N ARG A 439 13.23 -10.68 -18.85
CA ARG A 439 13.96 -10.54 -17.57
C ARG A 439 14.06 -11.85 -16.78
N LEU A 440 13.11 -12.77 -16.90
CA LEU A 440 13.15 -14.06 -16.20
C LEU A 440 14.33 -14.92 -16.67
N ALA A 441 14.62 -14.86 -17.98
CA ALA A 441 15.68 -15.62 -18.62
C ALA A 441 17.11 -15.06 -18.39
N ASN A 442 17.25 -13.76 -18.09
CA ASN A 442 18.53 -13.06 -18.06
C ASN A 442 18.94 -12.61 -16.66
N ALA A 443 20.21 -12.82 -16.29
CA ALA A 443 20.77 -12.28 -15.05
C ALA A 443 20.98 -10.76 -15.15
N GLN A 444 20.03 -9.97 -14.65
CA GLN A 444 20.22 -8.52 -14.50
C GLN A 444 20.71 -8.22 -13.08
N GLN A 445 21.83 -7.49 -12.98
CA GLN A 445 22.40 -7.02 -11.71
C GLN A 445 21.60 -5.87 -11.07
N ILE A 446 20.64 -5.30 -11.81
CA ILE A 446 19.80 -4.17 -11.39
C ILE A 446 18.35 -4.64 -11.43
N VAL A 447 17.72 -4.74 -10.25
CA VAL A 447 16.32 -5.14 -10.12
C VAL A 447 15.57 -4.02 -9.44
N ASP A 448 14.61 -3.45 -10.17
CA ASP A 448 13.85 -2.29 -9.78
C ASP A 448 12.34 -2.55 -9.95
N ARG A 449 11.50 -1.71 -9.34
CA ARG A 449 10.03 -1.73 -9.50
C ARG A 449 9.59 -1.71 -10.96
N TRP A 450 8.46 -2.34 -11.27
CA TRP A 450 7.79 -2.21 -12.55
C TRP A 450 7.06 -0.86 -12.63
N THR A 451 7.41 -0.06 -13.63
CA THR A 451 6.79 1.25 -13.88
C THR A 451 6.58 1.46 -15.38
N ILE A 452 5.67 2.35 -15.74
CA ILE A 452 5.38 2.75 -17.12
C ILE A 452 6.65 3.17 -17.85
N ASN A 453 7.55 3.88 -17.17
CA ASN A 453 8.79 4.39 -17.74
C ASN A 453 9.87 3.31 -17.93
N ARG A 454 9.76 2.17 -17.24
CA ARG A 454 10.71 1.05 -17.34
C ARG A 454 10.30 0.02 -18.38
N ILE A 455 9.01 -0.11 -18.62
CA ILE A 455 8.46 -0.96 -19.69
C ILE A 455 8.41 -0.10 -20.96
N ASN A 456 9.51 0.00 -21.69
CA ASN A 456 9.52 0.70 -22.98
C ASN A 456 8.79 -0.18 -24.04
N PRO A 457 7.76 0.30 -24.77
CA PRO A 457 7.31 1.69 -24.90
C PRO A 457 5.96 2.06 -24.25
N LEU A 458 5.59 1.40 -23.14
CA LEU A 458 4.29 1.53 -22.50
C LEU A 458 3.83 2.98 -22.28
N GLY A 459 4.67 3.86 -21.75
CA GLY A 459 4.30 5.26 -21.53
C GLY A 459 3.96 6.03 -22.81
N GLY A 460 4.68 5.77 -23.90
CA GLY A 460 4.38 6.35 -25.21
C GLY A 460 3.06 5.83 -25.78
N LEU A 461 2.77 4.53 -25.61
CA LEU A 461 1.52 3.92 -26.04
C LEU A 461 0.32 4.46 -25.29
N LEU A 462 0.41 4.54 -23.96
CA LEU A 462 -0.64 5.12 -23.12
C LEU A 462 -0.92 6.57 -23.53
N ARG A 463 0.12 7.38 -23.75
CA ARG A 463 -0.07 8.75 -24.25
C ARG A 463 -0.82 8.80 -25.59
N LEU A 464 -0.39 8.00 -26.57
CA LEU A 464 -1.04 7.95 -27.89
C LEU A 464 -2.49 7.44 -27.81
N ALA A 465 -2.78 6.51 -26.91
CA ALA A 465 -4.13 6.02 -26.65
C ALA A 465 -5.03 7.13 -26.13
N ARG A 466 -4.54 7.93 -25.17
CA ARG A 466 -5.25 9.11 -24.65
C ARG A 466 -5.51 10.14 -25.77
N ASP A 467 -4.46 10.49 -26.52
CA ASP A 467 -4.56 11.49 -27.60
C ASP A 467 -5.54 11.07 -28.72
N SER A 468 -5.79 9.77 -28.87
CA SER A 468 -6.73 9.20 -29.84
C SER A 468 -8.03 8.67 -29.20
N GLY A 469 -8.29 8.94 -27.92
CA GLY A 469 -9.50 8.49 -27.21
C GLY A 469 -9.76 6.99 -27.33
N ARG A 470 -8.72 6.18 -27.16
CA ARG A 470 -8.80 4.71 -27.20
C ARG A 470 -8.94 4.15 -25.80
N VAL A 471 -9.78 3.14 -25.67
CA VAL A 471 -9.81 2.24 -24.53
C VAL A 471 -8.58 1.34 -24.61
N VAL A 472 -7.82 1.24 -23.54
CA VAL A 472 -6.66 0.34 -23.46
C VAL A 472 -7.10 -0.98 -22.85
N VAL A 473 -6.87 -2.09 -23.53
CA VAL A 473 -7.04 -3.44 -22.98
C VAL A 473 -5.65 -4.00 -22.68
N LEU A 474 -5.24 -3.92 -21.41
CA LEU A 474 -3.97 -4.44 -20.93
C LEU A 474 -4.16 -5.92 -20.57
N ALA A 475 -3.42 -6.80 -21.21
CA ALA A 475 -3.54 -8.25 -21.01
C ALA A 475 -2.17 -8.91 -20.84
N SER A 476 -2.18 -10.14 -20.31
CA SER A 476 -1.05 -11.06 -20.38
C SER A 476 -1.46 -12.40 -20.93
N ASP A 477 -0.50 -13.13 -21.47
CA ASP A 477 -0.65 -14.48 -21.97
C ASP A 477 -0.44 -15.54 -20.88
N HIS A 478 0.51 -15.32 -19.99
CA HIS A 478 0.75 -16.13 -18.78
C HIS A 478 1.44 -15.29 -17.71
N GLY A 479 1.45 -15.78 -16.46
CA GLY A 479 2.31 -15.22 -15.42
C GLY A 479 3.60 -16.02 -15.23
N HIS A 480 4.19 -15.94 -14.05
CA HIS A 480 5.47 -16.61 -13.75
C HIS A 480 5.62 -16.88 -12.25
N VAL A 481 6.59 -17.73 -11.93
CA VAL A 481 7.09 -17.96 -10.57
C VAL A 481 8.57 -17.64 -10.50
N TRP A 482 9.03 -17.11 -9.37
CA TRP A 482 10.44 -16.88 -9.12
C TRP A 482 11.15 -18.16 -8.68
N HIS A 483 12.43 -18.28 -8.99
CA HIS A 483 13.25 -19.38 -8.53
C HIS A 483 13.42 -19.34 -7.01
N GLN A 484 12.96 -20.40 -6.35
CA GLN A 484 13.14 -20.59 -4.91
C GLN A 484 14.53 -21.18 -4.60
N THR A 485 15.09 -20.84 -3.45
CA THR A 485 16.44 -21.29 -3.05
C THR A 485 16.51 -22.81 -2.83
N ASP A 486 15.41 -23.40 -2.40
CA ASP A 486 15.19 -24.83 -2.15
C ASP A 486 14.50 -25.54 -3.33
N ALA A 487 14.43 -24.90 -4.50
CA ALA A 487 13.81 -25.52 -5.67
C ALA A 487 14.56 -26.79 -6.09
N SER A 488 13.79 -27.86 -6.31
CA SER A 488 14.23 -29.13 -6.86
C SER A 488 14.42 -29.04 -8.38
N HIS A 489 15.53 -29.61 -8.85
CA HIS A 489 15.83 -29.77 -10.27
C HIS A 489 15.59 -31.21 -10.69
N GLU A 490 14.54 -31.43 -11.48
CA GLU A 490 14.12 -32.73 -11.99
C GLU A 490 14.40 -32.77 -13.50
N PRO A 491 15.51 -33.34 -14.00
CA PRO A 491 15.92 -33.11 -15.39
C PRO A 491 14.91 -33.63 -16.43
N ASP A 492 14.49 -32.75 -17.36
CA ASP A 492 13.68 -33.08 -18.56
C ASP A 492 14.06 -32.15 -19.73
N THR A 493 13.61 -32.47 -20.95
CA THR A 493 13.95 -31.74 -22.17
C THR A 493 12.83 -30.83 -22.70
N GLU A 494 11.58 -31.07 -22.33
CA GLU A 494 10.41 -30.41 -22.94
C GLU A 494 10.29 -28.93 -22.56
N GLY A 495 9.79 -28.64 -21.36
CA GLY A 495 9.60 -27.30 -20.82
C GLY A 495 10.46 -27.04 -19.59
N SER A 496 10.53 -25.78 -19.15
CA SER A 496 11.14 -25.47 -17.84
C SER A 496 10.27 -25.94 -16.69
N ARG A 497 8.95 -25.98 -16.90
CA ARG A 497 7.93 -26.36 -15.91
C ARG A 497 6.82 -27.22 -16.52
N TRP A 498 7.12 -28.06 -17.49
CA TRP A 498 6.25 -29.18 -17.87
C TRP A 498 7.07 -30.28 -18.56
N ARG A 499 6.53 -31.51 -18.54
CA ARG A 499 7.12 -32.69 -19.20
C ARG A 499 6.04 -33.59 -19.79
N GLN A 500 6.45 -34.49 -20.69
CA GLN A 500 5.54 -35.50 -21.25
C GLN A 500 4.95 -36.38 -20.15
N ASP A 501 3.71 -36.82 -20.35
CA ASP A 501 3.06 -37.74 -19.41
C ASP A 501 3.66 -39.15 -19.51
N ASP A 502 4.32 -39.58 -18.43
CA ASP A 502 4.79 -40.96 -18.22
C ASP A 502 3.91 -41.73 -17.21
N GLY A 503 2.79 -41.13 -16.78
CA GLY A 503 1.84 -41.67 -15.81
C GLY A 503 2.32 -41.64 -14.36
N LYS A 504 3.41 -40.92 -14.06
CA LYS A 504 4.04 -40.92 -12.73
C LYS A 504 4.34 -39.49 -12.25
N PRO A 505 3.32 -38.71 -11.85
CA PRO A 505 3.56 -37.42 -11.21
C PRO A 505 4.23 -37.63 -9.83
N ILE A 506 5.23 -36.82 -9.51
CA ILE A 506 5.83 -36.73 -8.17
C ILE A 506 5.02 -35.76 -7.28
N ASP A 507 5.37 -35.67 -5.99
CA ASP A 507 4.77 -34.63 -5.15
C ASP A 507 5.12 -33.24 -5.68
N GLY A 508 4.13 -32.36 -5.77
CA GLY A 508 4.27 -31.05 -6.41
C GLY A 508 3.90 -31.02 -7.90
N GLU A 509 3.62 -32.18 -8.52
CA GLU A 509 3.13 -32.30 -9.90
C GLU A 509 1.66 -32.75 -9.97
N THR A 510 1.03 -32.51 -11.11
CA THR A 510 -0.25 -33.10 -11.51
C THR A 510 -0.28 -33.39 -13.00
N ILE A 511 -1.13 -34.33 -13.42
CA ILE A 511 -1.43 -34.57 -14.84
C ILE A 511 -2.59 -33.65 -15.22
N ILE A 512 -2.47 -32.98 -16.36
CA ILE A 512 -3.58 -32.24 -16.98
C ILE A 512 -3.83 -32.82 -18.36
N ALA A 513 -5.10 -33.02 -18.68
CA ALA A 513 -5.59 -33.52 -19.96
C ALA A 513 -6.65 -32.59 -20.54
N GLY A 514 -6.99 -32.78 -21.82
CA GLY A 514 -8.07 -32.07 -22.50
C GLY A 514 -7.58 -31.06 -23.52
N GLN A 515 -8.52 -30.41 -24.23
CA GLN A 515 -8.21 -29.61 -25.43
C GLN A 515 -7.27 -28.43 -25.18
N ARG A 516 -7.25 -27.92 -23.94
CA ARG A 516 -6.36 -26.82 -23.54
C ARG A 516 -4.90 -27.23 -23.43
N VAL A 517 -4.63 -28.53 -23.36
CA VAL A 517 -3.29 -29.07 -23.49
C VAL A 517 -2.90 -28.98 -24.96
N VAL A 518 -2.19 -27.92 -25.33
CA VAL A 518 -1.88 -27.62 -26.74
C VAL A 518 -0.84 -28.58 -27.35
N PRO A 519 0.26 -28.98 -26.67
CA PRO A 519 1.29 -29.81 -27.30
C PRO A 519 0.93 -31.30 -27.40
N ALA A 520 -0.06 -31.78 -26.66
CA ALA A 520 -0.42 -33.21 -26.56
C ALA A 520 -1.81 -33.37 -25.93
N ASP A 521 -2.35 -34.60 -25.88
CA ASP A 521 -3.64 -34.86 -25.20
C ASP A 521 -3.56 -34.67 -23.68
N LYS A 522 -2.36 -34.88 -23.11
CA LYS A 522 -2.07 -34.78 -21.67
C LYS A 522 -0.58 -34.57 -21.41
N ILE A 523 -0.26 -33.84 -20.35
CA ILE A 523 1.11 -33.57 -19.89
C ILE A 523 1.19 -33.57 -18.35
N ILE A 524 2.41 -33.60 -17.81
CA ILE A 524 2.67 -33.41 -16.39
C ILE A 524 3.20 -32.00 -16.15
N VAL A 525 2.59 -31.30 -15.19
CA VAL A 525 2.91 -29.92 -14.83
C VAL A 525 3.06 -29.78 -13.31
N PRO A 526 4.06 -29.01 -12.82
CA PRO A 526 4.19 -28.68 -11.42
C PRO A 526 3.15 -27.64 -11.01
N TRP A 527 2.41 -27.94 -9.94
CA TRP A 527 1.63 -26.95 -9.18
C TRP A 527 2.43 -26.37 -8.02
N SER A 528 3.61 -26.94 -7.73
CA SER A 528 4.59 -26.37 -6.80
C SER A 528 5.52 -25.39 -7.51
N GLU A 529 5.77 -24.24 -6.87
CA GLU A 529 6.79 -23.27 -7.29
C GLU A 529 8.22 -23.85 -7.21
N ALA A 530 8.43 -24.91 -6.43
CA ALA A 530 9.75 -25.47 -6.09
C ALA A 530 10.25 -26.56 -7.07
N ILE A 531 9.70 -26.67 -8.27
CA ILE A 531 10.09 -27.68 -9.27
C ILE A 531 10.49 -26.99 -10.58
N HIS A 532 11.64 -27.35 -11.14
CA HIS A 532 12.00 -26.95 -12.51
C HIS A 532 12.78 -28.07 -13.21
N TYR A 533 12.59 -28.20 -14.52
CA TYR A 533 13.19 -29.28 -15.30
C TYR A 533 14.41 -28.88 -16.13
N LYS A 534 14.49 -27.60 -16.51
CA LYS A 534 15.63 -27.04 -17.27
C LYS A 534 16.64 -26.36 -16.35
N ARG A 535 17.71 -25.85 -16.95
CA ARG A 535 18.74 -25.05 -16.25
C ARG A 535 18.11 -23.95 -15.39
N LYS A 536 18.77 -23.64 -14.27
CA LYS A 536 18.37 -22.56 -13.36
C LYS A 536 18.23 -21.22 -14.08
N GLN A 537 17.11 -20.53 -13.85
CA GLN A 537 16.77 -19.18 -14.31
C GLN A 537 16.36 -18.31 -13.10
N HIS A 538 16.03 -17.03 -13.30
CA HIS A 538 15.54 -16.18 -12.21
C HIS A 538 14.07 -16.46 -11.92
N GLY A 539 13.29 -16.74 -12.95
CA GLY A 539 11.93 -17.22 -12.83
C GLY A 539 11.60 -18.16 -13.98
N TYR A 540 10.41 -18.71 -13.92
CA TYR A 540 9.95 -19.76 -14.82
C TYR A 540 8.46 -19.60 -15.09
N HIS A 541 8.02 -20.17 -16.20
CA HIS A 541 6.62 -20.33 -16.58
C HIS A 541 6.45 -21.73 -17.21
N GLY A 542 5.22 -22.14 -17.53
CA GLY A 542 4.87 -23.43 -18.12
C GLY A 542 4.17 -24.40 -17.16
N GLY A 543 4.13 -24.10 -15.86
CA GLY A 543 3.47 -24.91 -14.84
C GLY A 543 2.01 -24.54 -14.60
N ALA A 544 1.46 -25.09 -13.51
CA ALA A 544 0.04 -25.02 -13.13
C ALA A 544 -0.21 -24.26 -11.82
N THR A 545 0.73 -23.42 -11.39
CA THR A 545 0.49 -22.57 -10.21
C THR A 545 -0.51 -21.47 -10.55
N PRO A 546 -1.26 -20.92 -9.57
CA PRO A 546 -2.11 -19.76 -9.80
C PRO A 546 -1.36 -18.56 -10.41
N GLN A 547 -0.09 -18.37 -10.01
CA GLN A 547 0.76 -17.29 -10.52
C GLN A 547 1.09 -17.41 -12.00
N GLU A 548 1.21 -18.64 -12.51
CA GLU A 548 1.47 -18.90 -13.93
C GLU A 548 0.18 -18.87 -14.75
N MET A 549 -0.91 -19.43 -14.20
CA MET A 549 -2.12 -19.74 -14.94
C MET A 549 -3.15 -18.60 -14.98
N VAL A 550 -3.28 -17.79 -13.93
CA VAL A 550 -4.28 -16.72 -13.90
C VAL A 550 -3.67 -15.45 -14.50
N CYS A 551 -4.08 -15.12 -15.71
CA CYS A 551 -3.52 -14.03 -16.50
C CYS A 551 -4.20 -12.69 -16.16
N PRO A 552 -3.42 -11.60 -15.97
CA PRO A 552 -3.96 -10.26 -15.90
C PRO A 552 -4.76 -9.85 -17.14
N LEU A 553 -5.92 -9.27 -16.91
CA LEU A 553 -6.74 -8.59 -17.93
C LEU A 553 -7.41 -7.37 -17.31
N VAL A 554 -7.00 -6.17 -17.76
CA VAL A 554 -7.50 -4.90 -17.25
C VAL A 554 -7.92 -4.01 -18.41
N ILE A 555 -9.12 -3.45 -18.32
CA ILE A 555 -9.58 -2.40 -19.25
C ILE A 555 -9.28 -1.06 -18.58
N LEU A 556 -8.58 -0.17 -19.28
CA LEU A 556 -8.16 1.12 -18.80
C LEU A 556 -8.79 2.23 -19.66
N THR A 557 -9.28 3.25 -18.96
CA THR A 557 -9.85 4.47 -19.54
C THR A 557 -9.23 5.69 -18.89
N ASP A 558 -9.07 6.77 -19.64
CA ASP A 558 -8.69 8.06 -19.09
C ASP A 558 -9.94 8.92 -18.77
N LYS A 559 -9.78 10.08 -18.14
CA LYS A 559 -10.92 10.97 -17.78
C LYS A 559 -11.24 12.07 -18.81
N SER A 560 -10.40 12.27 -19.81
CA SER A 560 -10.54 13.32 -20.83
C SER A 560 -11.37 12.90 -22.05
N SER A 561 -11.56 11.59 -22.26
CA SER A 561 -12.31 11.03 -23.38
C SER A 561 -13.71 10.56 -22.99
N ALA A 562 -14.63 10.54 -23.95
CA ALA A 562 -15.96 9.97 -23.75
C ALA A 562 -15.98 8.49 -24.19
N TYR A 563 -16.33 7.60 -23.26
CA TYR A 563 -16.42 6.16 -23.48
C TYR A 563 -17.86 5.67 -23.39
N SER A 564 -18.22 4.67 -24.18
CA SER A 564 -19.57 4.10 -24.22
C SER A 564 -19.57 2.65 -23.74
N GLY A 565 -20.58 2.26 -22.96
CA GLY A 565 -20.75 0.88 -22.48
C GLY A 565 -19.63 0.40 -21.54
N LEU A 566 -18.96 1.33 -20.84
CA LEU A 566 -17.94 1.05 -19.85
C LEU A 566 -18.32 1.71 -18.52
N THR A 567 -18.10 0.98 -17.44
CA THR A 567 -18.32 1.43 -16.06
C THR A 567 -16.99 1.39 -15.32
N GLU A 568 -16.68 2.44 -14.56
CA GLU A 568 -15.50 2.45 -13.68
C GLU A 568 -15.60 1.29 -12.67
N CYS A 569 -14.49 0.58 -12.49
CA CYS A 569 -14.38 -0.47 -11.48
C CYS A 569 -13.08 -0.30 -10.70
N ALA A 570 -12.98 -1.00 -9.58
CA ALA A 570 -11.74 -1.04 -8.81
C ALA A 570 -11.37 -2.49 -8.53
N TYR A 571 -10.07 -2.75 -8.49
CA TYR A 571 -9.51 -3.93 -7.85
C TYR A 571 -9.21 -3.55 -6.39
N PRO A 572 -10.17 -3.71 -5.47
CA PRO A 572 -9.97 -3.25 -4.10
C PRO A 572 -8.81 -4.01 -3.47
N LYS A 573 -7.95 -3.28 -2.77
CA LYS A 573 -6.93 -3.85 -1.91
C LYS A 573 -7.63 -4.72 -0.83
N PRO A 574 -7.14 -5.93 -0.53
CA PRO A 574 -7.69 -6.79 0.51
C PRO A 574 -7.72 -6.10 1.87
N GLU A 575 -8.58 -6.57 2.77
CA GLU A 575 -8.71 -5.99 4.12
C GLU A 575 -7.37 -5.95 4.87
N TRP A 576 -6.58 -7.03 4.79
CA TRP A 576 -5.27 -7.14 5.44
C TRP A 576 -4.16 -6.30 4.77
N TRP A 577 -4.42 -5.65 3.62
CA TRP A 577 -3.42 -4.86 2.90
C TRP A 577 -3.03 -3.56 3.63
N SER A 578 -3.95 -3.02 4.40
CA SER A 578 -3.80 -1.80 5.19
C SER A 578 -4.14 -2.08 6.65
N PRO A 579 -3.64 -1.30 7.62
CA PRO A 579 -4.07 -1.45 9.01
C PRO A 579 -5.58 -1.21 9.10
N ALA A 580 -6.23 -1.85 10.09
CA ALA A 580 -7.61 -1.52 10.41
C ALA A 580 -7.69 -0.02 10.76
N PRO A 581 -8.68 0.73 10.24
CA PRO A 581 -8.78 2.15 10.51
C PRO A 581 -9.00 2.38 12.01
N ILE A 582 -8.08 3.11 12.64
CA ILE A 582 -8.18 3.50 14.06
C ILE A 582 -9.06 4.75 14.15
N ALA A 583 -9.96 4.80 15.14
CA ALA A 583 -10.72 6.00 15.46
C ALA A 583 -9.76 7.19 15.67
N SER A 584 -9.78 8.19 14.77
CA SER A 584 -9.08 9.46 15.05
C SER A 584 -9.63 10.02 16.36
N PRO A 585 -8.78 10.43 17.33
CA PRO A 585 -9.26 11.11 18.53
C PRO A 585 -10.12 12.28 18.08
N ALA A 586 -11.36 12.36 18.57
CA ALA A 586 -12.23 13.49 18.29
C ALA A 586 -11.48 14.77 18.68
N GLU A 587 -11.20 15.65 17.72
CA GLU A 587 -10.68 16.97 18.02
C GLU A 587 -11.66 17.64 18.99
N VAL A 588 -11.26 17.73 20.26
CA VAL A 588 -11.99 18.50 21.25
C VAL A 588 -11.87 19.95 20.81
N ALA A 589 -12.91 20.46 20.13
CA ALA A 589 -12.99 21.86 19.75
C ALA A 589 -12.70 22.71 21.01
N PRO A 590 -11.82 23.73 20.92
CA PRO A 590 -11.45 24.52 22.08
C PRO A 590 -12.71 25.18 22.65
N VAL A 591 -13.05 24.86 23.89
CA VAL A 591 -14.11 25.54 24.61
C VAL A 591 -13.65 26.99 24.82
N ILE A 592 -14.12 27.90 23.99
CA ILE A 592 -13.99 29.34 24.25
C ILE A 592 -14.88 29.64 25.45
N ARG A 593 -14.29 29.62 26.65
CA ARG A 593 -14.93 30.19 27.85
C ARG A 593 -14.96 31.71 27.67
N VAL A 594 -16.07 32.24 27.19
CA VAL A 594 -16.37 33.66 27.32
C VAL A 594 -16.65 33.94 28.79
N THR A 595 -15.63 34.40 29.52
CA THR A 595 -15.84 35.03 30.82
C THR A 595 -16.57 36.36 30.60
N ILE A 596 -17.85 36.39 30.91
CA ILE A 596 -18.60 37.64 31.09
C ILE A 596 -18.05 38.30 32.37
N PRO A 597 -17.49 39.52 32.34
CA PRO A 597 -17.10 40.21 33.55
C PRO A 597 -18.37 40.70 34.26
N SER A 598 -18.75 40.02 35.34
CA SER A 598 -19.74 40.53 36.29
C SER A 598 -19.10 41.63 37.15
N GLY A 599 -19.79 42.77 37.24
CA GLY A 599 -19.32 44.00 37.87
C GLY A 599 -18.97 43.92 39.36
N THR A 600 -18.33 45.00 39.80
CA THR A 600 -17.85 45.32 41.15
C THR A 600 -18.88 45.17 42.28
N PRO A 601 -18.42 44.98 43.53
CA PRO A 601 -19.17 44.39 44.63
C PRO A 601 -19.97 45.43 45.44
N THR A 602 -21.07 44.98 46.06
CA THR A 602 -21.64 45.68 47.22
C THR A 602 -21.99 44.72 48.36
N LEU A 603 -21.69 45.24 49.55
CA LEU A 603 -21.85 44.82 50.94
C LEU A 603 -23.25 44.28 51.31
N PHE A 604 -23.31 43.38 52.30
CA PHE A 604 -24.49 42.70 52.91
C PHE A 604 -24.97 41.47 52.11
N ASP A 605 -24.95 40.21 52.56
CA ASP A 605 -25.01 39.64 53.91
C ASP A 605 -24.24 38.32 54.02
N GLN A 606 -23.55 38.19 55.16
CA GLN A 606 -23.12 36.94 55.75
C GLN A 606 -24.36 36.17 56.24
N LEU A 607 -24.38 34.84 56.15
CA LEU A 607 -24.84 33.97 57.24
C LEU A 607 -24.50 32.50 56.96
N ALA A 608 -23.99 31.87 58.01
CA ALA A 608 -23.47 30.52 58.09
C ALA A 608 -24.56 29.44 58.15
N SER A 609 -24.22 28.22 57.74
CA SER A 609 -24.41 26.98 58.54
C SER A 609 -23.89 25.76 57.76
N GLU A 610 -22.85 25.13 58.29
CA GLU A 610 -22.61 23.67 58.16
C GLU A 610 -23.42 22.93 59.24
N PRO A 611 -23.25 21.61 59.45
CA PRO A 611 -23.56 20.46 58.58
C PRO A 611 -24.46 19.46 59.35
N GLU A 612 -24.90 18.33 58.77
CA GLU A 612 -25.04 17.09 59.55
C GLU A 612 -25.14 15.80 58.72
N ASP A 613 -24.47 14.80 59.26
CA ASP A 613 -24.26 13.41 58.83
C ASP A 613 -25.54 12.57 58.69
N THR A 614 -25.49 11.53 57.85
CA THR A 614 -25.76 10.16 58.35
C THR A 614 -25.24 9.05 57.43
N LYS A 615 -24.60 8.08 58.08
CA LYS A 615 -24.03 6.81 57.59
C LYS A 615 -25.12 5.84 57.10
N GLN A 616 -24.80 4.97 56.12
CA GLN A 616 -24.75 3.50 56.34
C GLN A 616 -24.35 2.71 55.09
N ASN A 617 -23.52 1.69 55.33
CA ASN A 617 -23.08 0.64 54.42
C ASN A 617 -24.19 -0.38 54.14
N ALA A 618 -24.23 -0.93 52.92
CA ALA A 618 -24.44 -2.36 52.66
C ALA A 618 -24.07 -2.71 51.21
N SER A 619 -23.14 -3.67 51.05
CA SER A 619 -22.91 -4.41 49.81
C SER A 619 -24.09 -5.34 49.50
N GLU A 620 -24.45 -5.52 48.23
CA GLU A 620 -24.87 -6.81 47.66
C GLU A 620 -24.95 -6.78 46.11
N VAL A 621 -24.25 -7.74 45.50
CA VAL A 621 -24.45 -8.50 44.24
C VAL A 621 -24.70 -7.76 42.90
N PRO A 622 -23.91 -8.04 41.83
CA PRO A 622 -24.27 -7.65 40.47
C PRO A 622 -25.33 -8.60 39.91
N SER A 623 -26.52 -8.05 39.63
CA SER A 623 -27.55 -8.71 38.84
C SER A 623 -27.18 -8.69 37.36
N GLU A 624 -27.24 -9.85 36.72
CA GLU A 624 -27.21 -10.00 35.26
C GLU A 624 -28.29 -9.12 34.62
N ILE A 625 -27.86 -8.10 33.86
CA ILE A 625 -28.73 -7.35 32.98
C ILE A 625 -28.58 -7.94 31.59
N ASP A 626 -29.68 -8.56 31.16
CA ASP A 626 -29.99 -8.95 29.79
C ASP A 626 -29.67 -7.80 28.81
N VAL A 627 -28.55 -7.91 28.09
CA VAL A 627 -28.10 -6.90 27.13
C VAL A 627 -28.94 -7.03 25.86
N LYS A 628 -30.03 -6.27 25.80
CA LYS A 628 -30.58 -5.84 24.51
C LYS A 628 -29.61 -4.86 23.86
N PRO A 629 -29.39 -4.92 22.53
CA PRO A 629 -28.48 -4.01 21.85
C PRO A 629 -28.90 -2.57 22.10
N VAL A 630 -27.92 -1.73 22.42
CA VAL A 630 -28.09 -0.29 22.64
C VAL A 630 -28.61 0.32 21.34
N SER A 631 -29.93 0.47 21.23
CA SER A 631 -30.51 1.39 20.25
C SER A 631 -30.04 2.77 20.67
N SER A 632 -29.12 3.34 19.90
CA SER A 632 -28.58 4.68 20.08
C SER A 632 -29.75 5.68 19.96
N GLY A 633 -30.37 6.04 21.09
CA GLY A 633 -31.58 6.88 21.14
C GLY A 633 -31.44 8.24 20.43
N TRP A 634 -30.21 8.69 20.19
CA TRP A 634 -29.93 9.87 19.38
C TRP A 634 -30.30 9.70 17.89
N ILE A 635 -30.28 8.48 17.34
CA ILE A 635 -30.68 8.20 15.95
C ILE A 635 -32.19 8.42 15.79
N ASP A 636 -32.98 8.00 16.78
CA ASP A 636 -34.41 8.28 16.82
C ASP A 636 -34.69 9.79 16.92
N SER A 637 -33.96 10.49 17.79
CA SER A 637 -34.03 11.95 17.91
C SER A 637 -33.67 12.67 16.60
N LEU A 638 -32.63 12.21 15.90
CA LEU A 638 -32.22 12.75 14.59
C LEU A 638 -33.36 12.64 13.57
N LEU A 639 -33.91 11.43 13.38
CA LEU A 639 -34.95 11.18 12.38
C LEU A 639 -36.25 11.94 12.69
N GLN A 640 -36.51 12.23 13.96
CA GLN A 640 -37.68 13.01 14.40
C GLN A 640 -37.46 14.53 14.32
N SER A 641 -36.21 15.01 14.36
CA SER A 641 -35.86 16.43 14.36
C SER A 641 -36.40 17.18 13.13
N GLN A 642 -36.83 18.42 13.34
CA GLN A 642 -37.31 19.26 12.24
C GLN A 642 -36.17 19.62 11.28
N ALA A 643 -34.96 19.84 11.81
CA ALA A 643 -33.77 20.12 11.01
C ALA A 643 -33.45 19.00 10.01
N TYR A 644 -33.52 17.73 10.43
CA TYR A 644 -33.34 16.58 9.52
C TYR A 644 -34.42 16.51 8.44
N LYS A 645 -35.70 16.71 8.81
CA LYS A 645 -36.82 16.73 7.86
C LYS A 645 -36.69 17.85 6.82
N ASP A 646 -36.26 19.03 7.24
CA ASP A 646 -36.04 20.18 6.37
C ASP A 646 -34.87 19.94 5.40
N GLN A 647 -33.78 19.32 5.86
CA GLN A 647 -32.67 18.94 4.98
C GLN A 647 -33.08 17.86 3.97
N LYS A 648 -33.84 16.86 4.40
CA LYS A 648 -34.38 15.82 3.52
C LYS A 648 -35.33 16.41 2.46
N ALA A 649 -36.13 17.43 2.81
CA ALA A 649 -37.02 18.12 1.87
C ALA A 649 -36.28 18.96 0.82
N LYS A 650 -35.09 19.48 1.13
CA LYS A 650 -34.23 20.20 0.15
C LYS A 650 -33.68 19.26 -0.92
N ILE A 651 -33.63 17.95 -0.66
CA ILE A 651 -33.19 16.94 -1.61
C ILE A 651 -34.31 16.60 -2.61
N ARG A 652 -34.36 17.35 -3.72
CA ARG A 652 -35.41 17.22 -4.75
C ARG A 652 -35.38 15.94 -5.58
N ARG A 653 -34.24 15.22 -5.61
CA ARG A 653 -34.09 13.96 -6.37
C ARG A 653 -33.59 12.84 -5.45
N HIS A 654 -34.44 11.83 -5.28
CA HIS A 654 -34.18 10.56 -4.57
C HIS A 654 -33.51 10.76 -3.19
N PRO A 655 -34.22 11.33 -2.20
CA PRO A 655 -33.73 11.34 -0.83
C PRO A 655 -33.53 9.90 -0.33
N PRO A 656 -32.49 9.63 0.50
CA PRO A 656 -32.32 8.31 1.09
C PRO A 656 -33.51 7.95 1.98
N ALA A 657 -33.89 6.67 2.00
CA ALA A 657 -34.93 6.15 2.90
C ALA A 657 -34.45 6.22 4.35
N ASP A 658 -35.35 6.47 5.31
CA ASP A 658 -34.96 6.63 6.72
C ASP A 658 -34.42 5.33 7.31
N GLU A 659 -34.88 4.18 6.80
CA GLU A 659 -34.36 2.85 7.13
C GLU A 659 -32.89 2.71 6.72
N THR A 660 -32.52 3.23 5.54
CA THR A 660 -31.12 3.19 5.06
C THR A 660 -30.24 4.16 5.86
N VAL A 661 -30.75 5.34 6.20
CA VAL A 661 -30.03 6.31 7.05
C VAL A 661 -29.80 5.71 8.44
N ARG A 662 -30.85 5.13 9.04
CA ARG A 662 -30.76 4.44 10.33
C ARG A 662 -29.72 3.31 10.30
N ALA A 663 -29.84 2.37 9.36
CA ALA A 663 -28.93 1.24 9.27
C ALA A 663 -27.46 1.68 9.09
N SER A 664 -27.23 2.75 8.31
CA SER A 664 -25.89 3.32 8.12
C SER A 664 -25.33 3.95 9.40
N LEU A 665 -26.15 4.71 10.14
CA LEU A 665 -25.73 5.34 11.39
C LEU A 665 -25.55 4.33 12.51
N GLU A 666 -26.40 3.30 12.59
CA GLU A 666 -26.28 2.19 13.54
C GLU A 666 -25.01 1.36 13.26
N ALA A 667 -24.73 1.06 12.00
CA ALA A 667 -23.51 0.36 11.59
C ALA A 667 -22.25 1.12 12.02
N LEU A 668 -22.15 2.41 11.72
CA LEU A 668 -20.99 3.22 12.10
C LEU A 668 -20.91 3.43 13.62
N ALA A 669 -22.01 3.74 14.29
CA ALA A 669 -22.01 3.98 15.74
C ALA A 669 -21.66 2.72 16.55
N SER A 670 -22.13 1.55 16.11
CA SER A 670 -21.82 0.27 16.79
C SER A 670 -20.38 -0.20 16.58
N ASN A 671 -19.67 0.38 15.60
CA ASN A 671 -18.28 0.05 15.26
C ASN A 671 -17.32 1.21 15.59
N GLY A 672 -17.62 2.03 16.60
CA GLY A 672 -16.69 3.07 17.07
C GLY A 672 -16.56 4.27 16.11
N GLU A 673 -17.62 4.56 15.36
CA GLU A 673 -17.75 5.67 14.41
C GLU A 673 -16.85 5.59 13.16
N ILE A 674 -15.99 4.57 13.04
CA ILE A 674 -15.10 4.37 11.88
C ILE A 674 -15.14 2.92 11.40
N MET A 675 -15.23 2.72 10.09
CA MET A 675 -15.21 1.39 9.46
C MET A 675 -14.45 1.41 8.14
N THR A 676 -14.03 0.26 7.63
CA THR A 676 -13.61 0.16 6.22
C THR A 676 -14.85 0.27 5.30
N PRO A 677 -14.71 0.78 4.07
CA PRO A 677 -15.79 0.83 3.08
C PRO A 677 -16.52 -0.51 2.91
N VAL A 678 -15.80 -1.63 2.88
CA VAL A 678 -16.38 -2.98 2.73
C VAL A 678 -17.11 -3.41 4.00
N ALA A 679 -16.51 -3.24 5.17
CA ALA A 679 -17.16 -3.57 6.45
C ALA A 679 -18.44 -2.74 6.65
N PHE A 680 -18.40 -1.45 6.31
CA PHE A 680 -19.58 -0.58 6.36
C PHE A 680 -20.65 -1.01 5.35
N ALA A 681 -20.28 -1.35 4.11
CA ALA A 681 -21.22 -1.84 3.11
C ALA A 681 -21.94 -3.12 3.60
N ASN A 682 -21.21 -4.06 4.18
CA ASN A 682 -21.78 -5.28 4.74
C ASN A 682 -22.69 -5.00 5.94
N ALA A 683 -22.24 -4.18 6.89
CA ALA A 683 -22.99 -3.86 8.11
C ALA A 683 -24.25 -3.01 7.83
N ALA A 684 -24.18 -2.10 6.86
CA ALA A 684 -25.33 -1.30 6.42
C ALA A 684 -26.24 -2.02 5.41
N ASN A 685 -25.93 -3.28 5.07
CA ASN A 685 -26.63 -4.11 4.08
C ASN A 685 -26.76 -3.43 2.70
N VAL A 686 -25.65 -2.85 2.24
CA VAL A 686 -25.56 -2.09 0.99
C VAL A 686 -24.59 -2.79 0.06
N PRO A 687 -24.99 -3.11 -1.18
CA PRO A 687 -24.06 -3.67 -2.15
C PRO A 687 -22.85 -2.76 -2.33
N VAL A 688 -21.64 -3.30 -2.25
CA VAL A 688 -20.37 -2.54 -2.34
C VAL A 688 -20.31 -1.66 -3.60
N ALA A 689 -20.88 -2.12 -4.71
CA ALA A 689 -20.96 -1.36 -5.97
C ALA A 689 -21.80 -0.08 -5.88
N ARG A 690 -22.70 0.04 -4.89
CA ARG A 690 -23.54 1.23 -4.67
C ARG A 690 -23.07 2.09 -3.51
N LEU A 691 -21.94 1.72 -2.90
CA LEU A 691 -21.46 2.35 -1.67
C LEU A 691 -21.17 3.85 -1.87
N ASP A 692 -20.40 4.23 -2.88
CA ASP A 692 -20.01 5.65 -3.07
C ASP A 692 -21.24 6.53 -3.32
N GLY A 693 -22.17 6.03 -4.14
CA GLY A 693 -23.44 6.73 -4.41
C GLY A 693 -24.34 6.83 -3.17
N MET A 694 -24.27 5.87 -2.25
CA MET A 694 -24.98 5.96 -0.97
C MET A 694 -24.30 6.95 -0.01
N ILE A 695 -22.98 6.87 0.16
CA ILE A 695 -22.23 7.81 1.00
C ILE A 695 -22.43 9.24 0.52
N ALA A 696 -22.37 9.50 -0.78
CA ALA A 696 -22.64 10.83 -1.33
C ALA A 696 -24.06 11.34 -1.00
N LYS A 697 -25.05 10.45 -0.96
CA LYS A 697 -26.42 10.80 -0.53
C LYS A 697 -26.49 11.11 0.97
N LEU A 698 -25.80 10.33 1.80
CA LEU A 698 -25.70 10.55 3.25
C LEU A 698 -24.97 11.86 3.54
N GLN A 699 -23.86 12.14 2.86
CA GLN A 699 -23.12 13.39 2.95
C GLN A 699 -24.01 14.58 2.58
N ARG A 700 -24.77 14.51 1.49
CA ARG A 700 -25.68 15.59 1.10
C ARG A 700 -26.78 15.85 2.13
N LEU A 701 -27.19 14.83 2.88
CA LEU A 701 -28.22 14.93 3.90
C LEU A 701 -27.66 15.39 5.25
N LEU A 702 -26.49 14.89 5.64
CA LEU A 702 -25.92 15.03 6.98
C LEU A 702 -24.82 16.08 7.08
N ASN A 703 -24.09 16.41 6.01
CA ASN A 703 -23.04 17.44 6.04
C ASN A 703 -23.63 18.80 5.70
N VAL A 704 -24.19 19.49 6.69
CA VAL A 704 -24.83 20.81 6.52
C VAL A 704 -23.80 21.91 6.76
N ASP A 705 -23.87 23.00 5.99
CA ASP A 705 -23.02 24.18 6.14
C ASP A 705 -21.49 23.91 6.15
N GLY A 706 -21.07 22.81 5.51
CA GLY A 706 -19.67 22.41 5.39
C GLY A 706 -19.11 21.60 6.56
N PHE A 707 -19.93 21.24 7.55
CA PHE A 707 -19.50 20.33 8.61
C PHE A 707 -19.45 18.89 8.09
N GLU A 708 -18.26 18.29 8.15
CA GLU A 708 -18.05 16.90 7.76
C GLU A 708 -18.55 15.95 8.87
N ILE A 709 -19.82 15.57 8.77
CA ILE A 709 -20.48 14.63 9.68
C ILE A 709 -20.19 13.18 9.28
N ILE A 710 -20.27 12.88 7.98
CA ILE A 710 -19.88 11.61 7.41
C ILE A 710 -18.86 11.83 6.29
N THR A 711 -17.77 11.07 6.32
CA THR A 711 -16.69 11.12 5.32
C THR A 711 -16.34 9.72 4.84
N MET A 712 -15.81 9.64 3.64
CA MET A 712 -15.26 8.41 3.08
C MET A 712 -14.00 8.75 2.30
N ASP A 713 -12.92 8.07 2.65
CA ASP A 713 -11.63 8.15 1.99
C ASP A 713 -11.24 6.77 1.47
N ARG A 714 -11.13 6.64 0.14
CA ARG A 714 -10.74 5.39 -0.53
C ARG A 714 -9.25 5.12 -0.42
N ASN A 715 -8.42 6.16 -0.29
CA ASN A 715 -6.97 6.02 -0.14
C ASN A 715 -6.63 5.50 1.25
N GLU A 716 -7.31 6.03 2.28
CA GLU A 716 -7.17 5.58 3.66
C GLU A 716 -8.06 4.36 4.01
N ASN A 717 -8.83 3.86 3.04
CA ASN A 717 -9.77 2.75 3.20
C ASN A 717 -10.71 2.92 4.40
N ARG A 718 -11.32 4.10 4.53
CA ARG A 718 -12.03 4.54 5.75
C ARG A 718 -13.37 5.22 5.44
N VAL A 719 -14.43 4.85 6.15
CA VAL A 719 -15.71 5.57 6.29
C VAL A 719 -15.82 6.02 7.74
N GLN A 720 -16.08 7.30 7.98
CA GLN A 720 -16.14 7.87 9.33
C GLN A 720 -17.43 8.65 9.54
N LEU A 721 -18.04 8.45 10.71
CA LEU A 721 -19.11 9.26 11.29
C LEU A 721 -18.50 10.13 12.40
N ASN A 722 -19.02 11.32 12.62
CA ASN A 722 -18.71 12.13 13.79
C ASN A 722 -20.00 12.42 14.55
N VAL A 723 -20.29 11.61 15.59
CA VAL A 723 -21.57 11.68 16.30
C VAL A 723 -21.70 13.01 17.05
N SER A 724 -20.62 13.51 17.66
CA SER A 724 -20.65 14.78 18.41
C SER A 724 -20.97 15.99 17.53
N LYS A 725 -20.39 16.06 16.32
CA LYS A 725 -20.74 17.11 15.35
C LYS A 725 -22.17 16.96 14.85
N LEU A 726 -22.62 15.72 14.63
CA LEU A 726 -23.98 15.43 14.18
C LEU A 726 -25.01 15.93 15.21
N GLN A 727 -24.81 15.58 16.48
CA GLN A 727 -25.73 15.95 17.57
C GLN A 727 -25.88 17.47 17.69
N ARG A 728 -24.76 18.20 17.62
CA ARG A 728 -24.76 19.67 17.64
C ARG A 728 -25.41 20.29 16.42
N GLN A 729 -25.14 19.76 15.23
CA GLN A 729 -25.66 20.31 13.98
C GLN A 729 -27.18 20.18 13.87
N PHE A 730 -27.74 19.08 14.38
CA PHE A 730 -29.18 18.81 14.34
C PHE A 730 -29.93 19.18 15.62
N ASP A 731 -29.23 19.73 16.63
CA ASP A 731 -29.78 20.15 17.92
C ASP A 731 -30.50 18.99 18.66
N ILE A 732 -29.80 17.86 18.77
CA ILE A 732 -30.31 16.60 19.35
C ILE A 732 -29.44 16.06 20.50
N GLU A 733 -28.72 16.95 21.20
CA GLU A 733 -27.97 16.62 22.43
C GLU A 733 -28.87 16.13 23.57
#